data_AF-A0A7C7D5Z6-F1
#
_entry.id   AF-A0A7C7D5Z6-F1
#
_cell.length_a   1.000
_cell.length_b   1.000
_cell.length_c   1.000
_cell.angle_alpha   90.00
_cell.angle_beta   90.00
_cell.angle_gamma   90.00
#
_symmetry.space_group_name_H-M   'P 1'
#
loop_
_entity.id
_entity.type
_entity.pdbx_description
1 polymer ?
#
loop_
_entity_poly.entity_id
_entity_poly.type
_entity_poly.pdbx_seq_one_letter_code
_entity_poly.pdbx_strand_id
1 'polypeptide(L)'
;MLEKVFKRQIYYIASIVFIVLGLGYFAACLTQPFIGLGLKNINGQWLVTTANPYGEGYRSGIQVGDEILKINGENAGGHRSVHKWEEAEGASTVEFRKPDELTAQTVTISKQPALLMVFSEAPLAILGFTFWFLGFMTWYKRPFLEQARTLFWMNWIIGLAIVLAHASSRCLLLAKELESITFSLVPVFLIAFISVFPVYNQNKINKISYKITIILFLTILGLLFLHSLGIVHLVSLIRRLMLFNMIIGILSTLWNLGLLIKLPKDHPKKNEVGIILLGIGIGFLPFVLLTAFPIILNFEQLLYTQVSSLFVAAVPVSLYYIIVNKYLPDSRRLYETALSYIGAAAILSLIVFLALFFLQIVPTIYFEIYSALLLFTLLSILCFHLIRAGISRLWERSSFSQDKQAFKQKMAALNENLSSLLAEDRILDELINSLGIDGIFMIMENAQIGCLKKAAGRFMENPRELEMLENFFYQNQRLDLEAKMLPDDCPAGIYVPFIAQDSTCGIFFGRRSSRIKFEQSELPFLTLLAGQLQYQIIMSLVIGELTKEIHFLTKSSGRSHRRKMELQGITNALFRKVEQKRKLLTDEICAGPLQWSMDLNRWLKYLKTECPADDKTLKVISYLQERAEDLNYELNGIVNAWGPPILTHLGLVPAVQWLCQEIMTEELSLISLKISGLDHQSRLKEDVEVTAYRFLQEGIINSVRHSGSNMQTVHIALNETWLELTVSDSGRGFDASQIENWLLTGTHFG
;
A
#
# COMPACT_ATOMS: atom_id res chain seq x y z
N MET A 1 -12.28 -37.33 -1.54
CA MET A 1 -12.41 -36.63 -0.24
C MET A 1 -11.31 -37.05 0.73
N LEU A 2 -11.05 -38.35 0.91
CA LEU A 2 -9.97 -38.88 1.76
C LEU A 2 -8.56 -38.34 1.43
N GLU A 3 -8.21 -38.19 0.16
CA GLU A 3 -6.88 -37.65 -0.24
C GLU A 3 -6.69 -36.18 0.16
N LYS A 4 -7.77 -35.38 0.19
CA LYS A 4 -7.75 -33.99 0.67
C LYS A 4 -7.70 -33.92 2.21
N VAL A 5 -8.24 -34.91 2.91
CA VAL A 5 -8.18 -35.04 4.37
C VAL A 5 -6.78 -35.49 4.82
N PHE A 6 -6.20 -36.51 4.19
CA PHE A 6 -4.83 -36.96 4.43
C PHE A 6 -3.79 -35.86 4.20
N LYS A 7 -3.94 -35.07 3.12
CA LYS A 7 -3.06 -33.93 2.84
C LYS A 7 -3.10 -32.83 3.92
N ARG A 8 -4.17 -32.73 4.71
CA ARG A 8 -4.25 -31.76 5.83
C ARG A 8 -3.65 -32.29 7.13
N GLN A 9 -3.74 -33.59 7.39
CA GLN A 9 -3.21 -34.21 8.62
C GLN A 9 -1.69 -34.03 8.76
N ILE A 10 -0.95 -34.04 7.64
CA ILE A 10 0.51 -33.87 7.63
C ILE A 10 0.92 -32.55 8.31
N TYR A 11 0.19 -31.45 8.08
CA TYR A 11 0.51 -30.14 8.67
C TYR A 11 0.28 -30.11 10.18
N TYR A 12 -0.79 -30.74 10.67
CA TYR A 12 -1.04 -30.88 12.11
C TYR A 12 0.01 -31.77 12.78
N ILE A 13 0.37 -32.90 12.16
CA ILE A 13 1.41 -33.79 12.66
C ILE A 13 2.76 -33.07 12.69
N ALA A 14 3.13 -32.36 11.61
CA ALA A 14 4.35 -31.57 11.56
C ALA A 14 4.39 -30.48 12.65
N SER A 15 3.26 -29.84 12.94
CA SER A 15 3.14 -28.88 14.04
C SER A 15 3.33 -29.51 15.42
N ILE A 16 2.73 -30.69 15.66
CA ILE A 16 2.94 -31.42 16.92
C ILE A 16 4.41 -31.80 17.09
N VAL A 17 5.04 -32.31 16.02
CA VAL A 17 6.48 -32.64 16.02
C VAL A 17 7.32 -31.40 16.33
N PHE A 18 7.01 -30.25 15.73
CA PHE A 18 7.71 -28.99 16.04
C PHE A 18 7.61 -28.62 17.51
N ILE A 19 6.41 -28.66 18.09
CA ILE A 19 6.18 -28.28 19.49
C ILE A 19 6.93 -29.22 20.42
N VAL A 20 6.86 -30.53 20.18
CA VAL A 20 7.53 -31.55 21.01
C VAL A 20 9.05 -31.39 20.94
N LEU A 21 9.62 -31.27 19.73
CA LEU A 21 11.06 -31.06 19.57
C LEU A 21 11.49 -29.72 20.16
N GLY A 22 10.76 -28.64 19.86
CA GLY A 22 11.12 -27.30 20.29
C GLY A 22 11.08 -27.13 21.81
N LEU A 23 10.00 -27.57 22.47
CA LEU A 23 9.90 -27.54 23.93
C LEU A 23 10.85 -28.53 24.59
N GLY A 24 11.04 -29.72 23.99
CA GLY A 24 11.96 -30.74 24.51
C GLY A 24 13.41 -30.26 24.55
N TYR A 25 13.90 -29.68 23.44
CA TYR A 25 15.25 -29.11 23.38
C TYR A 25 15.38 -27.85 24.24
N PHE A 26 14.36 -26.99 24.27
CA PHE A 26 14.37 -25.82 25.16
C PHE A 26 14.50 -26.23 26.63
N ALA A 27 13.70 -27.20 27.09
CA ALA A 27 13.80 -27.73 28.45
C ALA A 27 15.17 -28.37 28.72
N ALA A 28 15.73 -29.10 27.75
CA ALA A 28 17.07 -29.67 27.87
C ALA A 28 18.17 -28.60 28.00
N CYS A 29 18.07 -27.49 27.27
CA CYS A 29 19.00 -26.35 27.41
C CYS A 29 18.99 -25.74 28.82
N LEU A 30 17.85 -25.77 29.53
CA LEU A 30 17.76 -25.31 30.92
C LEU A 30 18.41 -26.28 31.93
N THR A 31 18.68 -27.52 31.51
CA THR A 31 19.29 -28.52 32.39
C THR A 31 20.81 -28.53 32.34
N GLN A 32 21.41 -28.21 31.19
CA GLN A 32 22.86 -28.27 30.95
C GLN A 32 23.46 -26.87 30.69
N PRO A 33 24.50 -26.47 31.45
CA PRO A 33 25.20 -25.21 31.19
C PRO A 33 25.94 -25.26 29.85
N PHE A 34 26.07 -24.11 29.21
CA PHE A 34 26.90 -23.95 28.01
C PHE A 34 28.36 -23.73 28.44
N ILE A 35 29.28 -24.57 27.97
CA ILE A 35 30.67 -24.59 28.45
C ILE A 35 31.55 -23.75 27.54
N GLY A 36 31.35 -23.85 26.22
CA GLY A 36 31.95 -22.99 25.21
C GLY A 36 33.43 -23.29 24.92
N LEU A 37 33.88 -24.54 25.07
CA LEU A 37 35.28 -24.92 24.88
C LEU A 37 35.46 -25.82 23.65
N GLY A 38 36.24 -25.32 22.68
CA GLY A 38 36.68 -26.08 21.51
C GLY A 38 38.07 -26.64 21.73
N LEU A 39 38.24 -27.91 21.42
CA LEU A 39 39.46 -28.69 21.61
C LEU A 39 40.06 -29.10 20.28
N LYS A 40 41.34 -29.43 20.29
CA LYS A 40 41.97 -30.12 19.17
C LYS A 40 42.98 -31.11 19.70
N ASN A 41 42.99 -32.30 19.12
CA ASN A 41 44.00 -33.29 19.46
C ASN A 41 45.30 -32.97 18.73
N ILE A 42 46.35 -32.65 19.49
CA ILE A 42 47.71 -32.46 18.98
C ILE A 42 48.60 -33.46 19.71
N ASN A 43 49.15 -34.43 18.99
CA ASN A 43 50.05 -35.46 19.54
C ASN A 43 49.49 -36.24 20.75
N GLY A 44 48.17 -36.48 20.80
CA GLY A 44 47.51 -37.20 21.90
C GLY A 44 47.08 -36.30 23.07
N GLN A 45 47.37 -35.00 23.01
CA GLN A 45 46.95 -34.00 24.00
C GLN A 45 45.76 -33.20 23.47
N TRP A 46 44.75 -33.00 24.32
CA TRP A 46 43.56 -32.22 23.98
C TRP A 46 43.76 -30.78 24.42
N LEU A 47 44.16 -29.91 23.49
CA LEU A 47 44.41 -28.50 23.77
C LEU A 47 43.18 -27.66 23.45
N VAL A 48 42.89 -26.69 24.31
CA VAL A 48 41.85 -25.68 24.11
C VAL A 48 42.29 -24.74 22.99
N THR A 49 41.58 -24.78 21.87
CA THR A 49 41.84 -23.91 20.70
C THR A 49 40.94 -22.69 20.69
N THR A 50 39.72 -22.82 21.22
CA THR A 50 38.77 -21.71 21.34
C THR A 50 38.07 -21.78 22.69
N ALA A 51 38.02 -20.65 23.40
CA ALA A 51 37.25 -20.51 24.63
C ALA A 51 36.28 -19.34 24.47
N ASN A 52 34.98 -19.61 24.55
CA ASN A 52 33.95 -18.59 24.41
C ASN A 52 33.82 -17.80 25.73
N PRO A 53 33.97 -16.47 25.74
CA PRO A 53 33.86 -15.65 26.95
C PRO A 53 32.53 -15.79 27.71
N TYR A 54 31.46 -16.17 27.02
CA TYR A 54 30.13 -16.39 27.60
C TYR A 54 29.91 -17.82 28.11
N GLY A 55 30.82 -18.74 27.78
CA GLY A 55 30.79 -20.12 28.26
C GLY A 55 31.24 -20.23 29.71
N GLU A 56 30.62 -21.14 30.44
CA GLU A 56 31.00 -21.40 31.84
C GLU A 56 32.42 -21.97 31.97
N GLY A 57 32.97 -22.57 30.90
CA GLY A 57 34.37 -23.01 30.86
C GLY A 57 35.35 -21.85 30.98
N TYR A 58 35.14 -20.77 30.21
CA TYR A 58 35.97 -19.57 30.29
C TYR A 58 35.83 -18.85 31.63
N ARG A 59 34.59 -18.72 32.13
CA ARG A 59 34.30 -18.11 33.45
C ARG A 59 34.89 -18.88 34.62
N SER A 60 35.07 -20.18 34.44
CA SER A 60 35.73 -21.10 35.36
C SER A 60 37.26 -20.99 35.34
N GLY A 61 37.82 -20.12 34.48
CA GLY A 61 39.26 -19.83 34.42
C GLY A 61 40.04 -20.62 33.36
N ILE A 62 39.36 -21.40 32.50
CA ILE A 62 40.00 -22.14 31.40
C ILE A 62 40.23 -21.20 30.22
N GLN A 63 41.45 -21.17 29.71
CA GLN A 63 41.88 -20.29 28.62
C GLN A 63 42.36 -21.06 27.39
N VAL A 64 42.49 -20.34 26.28
CA VAL A 64 43.08 -20.88 25.05
C VAL A 64 44.53 -21.26 25.32
N GLY A 65 44.91 -22.47 24.92
CA GLY A 65 46.23 -23.05 25.19
C GLY A 65 46.26 -24.06 26.35
N ASP A 66 45.24 -24.09 27.19
CA ASP A 66 45.15 -25.07 28.29
C ASP A 66 44.95 -26.50 27.76
N GLU A 67 45.47 -27.49 28.46
CA GLU A 67 45.29 -28.91 28.15
C GLU A 67 44.18 -29.51 29.01
N ILE A 68 43.19 -30.15 28.38
CA ILE A 68 42.12 -30.87 29.08
C ILE A 68 42.52 -32.33 29.26
N LEU A 69 42.62 -32.77 30.51
CA LEU A 69 43.03 -34.12 30.88
C LEU A 69 41.81 -35.02 31.09
N LYS A 70 40.84 -34.57 31.89
CA LYS A 70 39.62 -35.32 32.18
C LYS A 70 38.37 -34.44 32.15
N ILE A 71 37.26 -35.05 31.75
CA ILE A 71 35.91 -34.48 31.76
C ILE A 71 35.02 -35.44 32.54
N ASN A 72 34.33 -34.96 33.58
CA ASN A 72 33.50 -35.80 34.47
C ASN A 72 34.23 -37.01 35.07
N GLY A 73 35.56 -36.91 35.23
CA GLY A 73 36.41 -38.02 35.71
C GLY A 73 36.84 -39.03 34.63
N GLU A 74 36.33 -38.92 33.41
CA GLU A 74 36.75 -39.72 32.25
C GLU A 74 37.85 -39.00 31.45
N ASN A 75 38.71 -39.74 30.74
CA ASN A 75 39.72 -39.13 29.87
C ASN A 75 39.03 -38.25 28.81
N ALA A 76 39.56 -37.05 28.57
CA ALA A 76 38.99 -36.06 27.65
C ALA A 76 38.64 -36.66 26.27
N GLY A 77 39.49 -37.54 25.72
CA GLY A 77 39.24 -38.17 24.42
C GLY A 77 38.13 -39.22 24.40
N GLY A 78 37.75 -39.78 25.56
CA GLY A 78 36.65 -40.73 25.70
C GLY A 78 35.28 -40.05 25.83
N HIS A 79 35.25 -38.76 26.15
CA HIS A 79 34.01 -38.01 26.29
C HIS A 79 33.32 -37.83 24.94
N ARG A 80 32.02 -38.14 24.87
CA ARG A 80 31.24 -38.18 23.62
C ARG A 80 31.34 -36.90 22.78
N SER A 81 31.24 -35.74 23.41
CA SER A 81 31.26 -34.44 22.71
C SER A 81 32.65 -34.15 22.11
N VAL A 82 33.72 -34.53 22.82
CA VAL A 82 35.10 -34.31 22.39
C VAL A 82 35.44 -35.24 21.25
N HIS A 83 35.10 -36.52 21.38
CA HIS A 83 35.34 -37.51 20.33
C HIS A 83 34.59 -37.17 19.04
N LYS A 84 33.33 -36.76 19.15
CA LYS A 84 32.48 -36.54 17.98
C LYS A 84 32.66 -35.16 17.35
N TRP A 85 32.78 -34.12 18.15
CA TRP A 85 32.72 -32.73 17.71
C TRP A 85 33.93 -31.88 18.09
N GLU A 86 34.92 -32.47 18.76
CA GLU A 86 36.09 -31.75 19.29
C GLU A 86 35.70 -30.61 20.26
N GLU A 87 34.61 -30.77 21.02
CA GLU A 87 34.11 -29.76 21.97
C GLU A 87 33.87 -30.37 23.35
N ALA A 88 34.17 -29.63 24.42
CA ALA A 88 34.03 -30.09 25.81
C ALA A 88 32.68 -29.72 26.45
N GLU A 89 31.58 -29.90 25.73
CA GLU A 89 30.22 -29.59 26.21
C GLU A 89 29.62 -30.70 27.09
N GLY A 90 28.73 -30.35 28.04
CA GLY A 90 28.10 -31.31 28.95
C GLY A 90 28.96 -31.79 30.14
N ALA A 91 30.13 -31.18 30.36
CA ALA A 91 30.94 -31.37 31.55
C ALA A 91 30.32 -30.73 32.80
N SER A 92 30.31 -31.46 33.90
CA SER A 92 30.06 -30.95 35.25
C SER A 92 31.38 -30.65 35.97
N THR A 93 32.43 -31.42 35.69
CA THR A 93 33.79 -31.18 36.17
C THR A 93 34.78 -31.27 35.01
N VAL A 94 35.77 -30.38 35.00
CA VAL A 94 36.85 -30.36 34.01
C VAL A 94 38.18 -30.30 34.74
N GLU A 95 39.04 -31.29 34.49
CA GLU A 95 40.41 -31.34 34.96
C GLU A 95 41.33 -30.87 33.82
N PHE A 96 42.00 -29.74 34.03
CA PHE A 96 42.86 -29.10 33.04
C PHE A 96 44.22 -28.71 33.60
N ARG A 97 45.18 -28.51 32.70
CA ARG A 97 46.56 -28.12 33.00
C ARG A 97 46.94 -26.89 32.18
N LYS A 98 47.47 -25.87 32.84
CA LYS A 98 48.01 -24.69 32.17
C LYS A 98 49.38 -24.99 31.55
N PRO A 99 49.78 -24.31 30.47
CA PRO A 99 51.06 -24.54 29.80
C PRO A 99 52.28 -24.44 30.74
N ASP A 100 52.22 -23.55 31.72
CA ASP A 100 53.34 -23.24 32.64
C ASP A 100 53.23 -23.93 34.01
N GLU A 101 52.18 -24.73 34.25
CA GLU A 101 51.94 -25.41 35.53
C GLU A 101 52.00 -26.94 35.39
N LEU A 102 52.74 -27.61 36.29
CA LEU A 102 52.84 -29.07 36.32
C LEU A 102 51.63 -29.74 37.00
N THR A 103 50.88 -29.00 37.81
CA THR A 103 49.73 -29.51 38.57
C THR A 103 48.42 -29.32 37.82
N ALA A 104 47.64 -30.39 37.70
CA ALA A 104 46.30 -30.33 37.15
C ALA A 104 45.33 -29.65 38.14
N GLN A 105 44.49 -28.76 37.63
CA GLN A 105 43.44 -28.10 38.37
C GLN A 105 42.09 -28.69 37.98
N THR A 106 41.22 -28.98 38.95
CA THR A 106 39.84 -29.42 38.67
C THR A 106 38.88 -28.31 39.01
N VAL A 107 38.08 -27.90 38.04
CA VAL A 107 37.02 -26.90 38.26
C VAL A 107 35.66 -27.54 38.09
N THR A 108 34.75 -27.19 39.01
CA THR A 108 33.35 -27.59 38.95
C THR A 108 32.56 -26.50 38.24
N ILE A 109 31.86 -26.88 37.18
CA ILE A 109 31.06 -25.95 36.39
C ILE A 109 29.77 -25.66 37.15
N SER A 110 29.66 -24.43 37.65
CA SER A 110 28.48 -24.01 38.42
C SER A 110 27.27 -23.85 37.51
N LYS A 111 26.12 -24.36 37.95
CA LYS A 111 24.86 -24.17 37.23
C LYS A 111 24.30 -22.79 37.55
N GLN A 112 24.09 -21.97 36.53
CA GLN A 112 23.39 -20.69 36.69
C GLN A 112 21.96 -20.87 37.24
N PRO A 113 21.40 -19.86 37.93
CA PRO A 113 20.00 -19.88 38.36
C PRO A 113 19.04 -20.12 37.18
N ALA A 114 18.03 -20.98 37.38
CA ALA A 114 17.10 -21.37 36.32
C ALA A 114 16.41 -20.17 35.65
N LEU A 115 16.08 -19.13 36.44
CA LEU A 115 15.45 -17.91 35.94
C LEU A 115 16.36 -17.16 34.96
N LEU A 116 17.66 -17.09 35.23
CA LEU A 116 18.63 -16.40 34.36
C LEU A 116 18.84 -17.15 33.04
N MET A 117 18.86 -18.49 33.10
CA MET A 117 18.88 -19.34 31.90
C MET A 117 17.62 -19.17 31.05
N VAL A 118 16.43 -19.05 31.65
CA VAL A 118 15.20 -18.80 30.89
C VAL A 118 15.29 -17.47 30.16
N PHE A 119 15.76 -16.40 30.82
CA PHE A 119 15.89 -15.09 30.17
C PHE A 119 16.91 -15.08 29.03
N SER A 120 18.00 -15.86 29.11
CA SER A 120 18.99 -15.93 28.05
C SER A 120 18.51 -16.75 26.85
N GLU A 121 17.76 -17.84 27.07
CA GLU A 121 17.39 -18.78 26.01
C GLU A 121 16.01 -18.50 25.39
N ALA A 122 15.07 -17.93 26.16
CA ALA A 122 13.70 -17.70 25.71
C ALA A 122 13.57 -16.84 24.44
N PRO A 123 14.36 -15.76 24.22
CA PRO A 123 14.20 -14.91 23.04
C PRO A 123 14.30 -15.67 21.71
N LEU A 124 15.30 -16.55 21.53
CA LEU A 124 15.44 -17.33 20.30
C LEU A 124 14.41 -18.47 20.22
N ALA A 125 14.04 -19.08 21.33
CA ALA A 125 12.95 -20.05 21.33
C ALA A 125 11.63 -19.41 20.87
N ILE A 126 11.29 -18.24 21.42
CA ILE A 126 10.11 -17.45 21.03
C ILE A 126 10.17 -17.08 19.55
N LEU A 127 11.36 -16.70 19.04
CA LEU A 127 11.57 -16.42 17.62
C LEU A 127 11.28 -17.66 16.75
N GLY A 128 11.81 -18.82 17.12
CA GLY A 128 11.54 -20.07 16.40
C GLY A 128 10.06 -20.45 16.40
N PHE A 129 9.39 -20.33 17.55
CA PHE A 129 7.95 -20.56 17.66
C PHE A 129 7.10 -19.53 16.89
N THR A 130 7.53 -18.27 16.76
CA THR A 130 6.81 -17.27 15.95
C THR A 130 6.86 -17.60 14.46
N PHE A 131 8.00 -18.08 13.95
CA PHE A 131 8.09 -18.59 12.58
C PHE A 131 7.09 -19.73 12.35
N TRP A 132 7.14 -20.77 13.19
CA TRP A 132 6.21 -21.90 13.11
C TRP A 132 4.75 -21.44 13.18
N PHE A 133 4.40 -20.61 14.17
CA PHE A 133 3.04 -20.16 14.40
C PHE A 133 2.48 -19.38 13.20
N LEU A 134 3.26 -18.44 12.64
CA LEU A 134 2.84 -17.67 11.48
C LEU A 134 2.74 -18.54 10.22
N GLY A 135 3.63 -19.52 10.05
CA GLY A 135 3.53 -20.52 8.99
C GLY A 135 2.24 -21.34 9.09
N PHE A 136 1.95 -21.86 10.29
CA PHE A 136 0.74 -22.62 10.59
C PHE A 136 -0.52 -21.79 10.38
N MET A 137 -0.55 -20.55 10.88
CA MET A 137 -1.70 -19.65 10.72
C MET A 137 -1.95 -19.27 9.26
N THR A 138 -0.91 -19.10 8.45
CA THR A 138 -1.04 -18.85 7.01
C THR A 138 -1.73 -20.03 6.34
N TRP A 139 -1.24 -21.25 6.58
CA TRP A 139 -1.82 -22.47 6.04
C TRP A 139 -3.25 -22.69 6.55
N TYR A 140 -3.52 -22.48 7.84
CA TYR A 140 -4.83 -22.65 8.44
C TYR A 140 -5.88 -21.72 7.82
N LYS A 141 -5.54 -20.44 7.60
CA LYS A 141 -6.44 -19.46 6.97
C LYS A 141 -6.58 -19.65 5.46
N ARG A 142 -5.54 -20.10 4.76
CA ARG A 142 -5.51 -20.22 3.28
C ARG A 142 -4.96 -21.58 2.81
N PRO A 143 -5.55 -22.72 3.19
CA PRO A 143 -4.92 -24.05 2.99
C PRO A 143 -4.81 -24.49 1.53
N PHE A 144 -5.61 -23.89 0.64
CA PHE A 144 -5.64 -24.22 -0.78
C PHE A 144 -4.58 -23.50 -1.60
N LEU A 145 -4.05 -22.37 -1.10
CA LEU A 145 -3.00 -21.63 -1.77
C LEU A 145 -1.67 -22.39 -1.68
N GLU A 146 -1.02 -22.58 -2.83
CA GLU A 146 0.31 -23.18 -2.86
C GLU A 146 1.33 -22.35 -2.06
N GLN A 147 1.21 -21.01 -2.14
CA GLN A 147 2.05 -20.07 -1.38
C GLN A 147 1.95 -20.27 0.13
N ALA A 148 0.76 -20.56 0.65
CA ALA A 148 0.55 -20.80 2.07
C ALA A 148 1.21 -22.12 2.52
N ARG A 149 1.15 -23.15 1.67
CA ARG A 149 1.78 -24.45 1.93
C ARG A 149 3.30 -24.38 1.87
N THR A 150 3.87 -23.67 0.89
CA THR A 150 5.32 -23.49 0.78
C THR A 150 5.86 -22.60 1.90
N LEU A 151 5.12 -21.54 2.28
CA LEU A 151 5.48 -20.70 3.43
C LEU A 151 5.48 -21.50 4.74
N PHE A 152 4.49 -22.37 4.97
CA PHE A 152 4.46 -23.23 6.16
C PHE A 152 5.76 -24.02 6.31
N TRP A 153 6.17 -24.76 5.27
CA TRP A 153 7.37 -25.61 5.36
C TRP A 153 8.65 -24.79 5.47
N MET A 154 8.75 -23.67 4.76
CA MET A 154 9.88 -22.77 4.87
C MET A 154 10.01 -22.23 6.31
N ASN A 155 8.92 -21.71 6.88
CA ASN A 155 8.91 -21.20 8.24
C ASN A 155 9.12 -22.30 9.29
N TRP A 156 8.61 -23.51 9.05
CA TRP A 156 8.82 -24.65 9.93
C TRP A 156 10.31 -25.01 10.02
N ILE A 157 11.02 -25.05 8.89
CA ILE A 157 12.45 -25.40 8.86
C ILE A 157 13.30 -24.28 9.45
N ILE A 158 13.02 -23.02 9.09
CA ILE A 158 13.74 -21.87 9.65
C ILE A 158 13.51 -21.79 11.17
N GLY A 159 12.26 -21.92 11.61
CA GLY A 159 11.92 -21.92 13.03
C GLY A 159 12.63 -23.03 13.79
N LEU A 160 12.72 -24.24 13.21
CA LEU A 160 13.37 -25.38 13.84
C LEU A 160 14.89 -25.18 13.93
N ALA A 161 15.53 -24.69 12.87
CA ALA A 161 16.95 -24.35 12.87
C ALA A 161 17.29 -23.33 13.98
N ILE A 162 16.44 -22.31 14.16
CA ILE A 162 16.61 -21.28 15.22
C ILE A 162 16.53 -21.90 16.62
N VAL A 163 15.53 -22.76 16.89
CA VAL A 163 15.41 -23.42 18.20
C VAL A 163 16.58 -24.37 18.46
N LEU A 164 17.01 -25.10 17.43
CA LEU A 164 18.11 -26.05 17.54
C LEU A 164 19.48 -25.39 17.71
N ALA A 165 19.67 -24.12 17.32
CA ALA A 165 20.96 -23.44 17.41
C ALA A 165 21.56 -23.47 18.83
N HIS A 166 20.76 -23.21 19.86
CA HIS A 166 21.21 -23.23 21.27
C HIS A 166 21.37 -24.65 21.84
N ALA A 167 20.64 -25.62 21.29
CA ALA A 167 20.80 -27.03 21.65
C ALA A 167 22.06 -27.63 20.99
N SER A 168 22.36 -27.18 19.78
CA SER A 168 23.54 -27.54 18.98
C SER A 168 24.82 -27.03 19.64
N SER A 169 24.82 -25.79 20.15
CA SER A 169 25.98 -25.23 20.87
C SER A 169 26.34 -25.99 22.16
N ARG A 170 25.37 -26.68 22.77
CA ARG A 170 25.58 -27.54 23.96
C ARG A 170 25.83 -29.01 23.62
N CYS A 171 25.95 -29.35 22.33
CA CYS A 171 26.07 -30.72 21.84
C CYS A 171 25.02 -31.70 22.40
N LEU A 172 23.78 -31.24 22.59
CA LEU A 172 22.67 -32.10 23.02
C LEU A 172 22.42 -33.23 22.00
N LEU A 173 21.80 -34.31 22.45
CA LEU A 173 21.55 -35.50 21.62
C LEU A 173 20.93 -35.15 20.26
N LEU A 174 21.62 -35.47 19.17
CA LEU A 174 21.23 -35.22 17.77
C LEU A 174 21.01 -33.75 17.40
N ALA A 175 21.21 -32.79 18.31
CA ALA A 175 20.87 -31.40 18.07
C ALA A 175 21.73 -30.79 16.97
N LYS A 176 23.03 -31.11 16.95
CA LYS A 176 24.00 -30.56 15.99
C LYS A 176 23.79 -31.13 14.58
N GLU A 177 23.46 -32.42 14.49
CA GLU A 177 23.09 -33.07 13.23
C GLU A 177 21.78 -32.50 12.68
N LEU A 178 20.74 -32.38 13.52
CA LEU A 178 19.44 -31.84 13.12
C LEU A 178 19.54 -30.37 12.73
N GLU A 179 20.30 -29.56 13.47
CA GLU A 179 20.57 -28.17 13.13
C GLU A 179 21.28 -28.08 11.77
N SER A 180 22.30 -28.91 11.55
CA SER A 180 23.02 -28.93 10.27
C SER A 180 22.13 -29.32 9.08
N ILE A 181 21.25 -30.30 9.28
CA ILE A 181 20.28 -30.74 8.26
C ILE A 181 19.27 -29.62 7.97
N THR A 182 18.67 -29.05 9.02
CA THR A 182 17.64 -28.01 8.87
C THR A 182 18.21 -26.74 8.26
N PHE A 183 19.39 -26.29 8.71
CA PHE A 183 20.08 -25.13 8.16
C PHE A 183 20.41 -25.30 6.66
N SER A 184 20.86 -26.49 6.25
CA SER A 184 21.14 -26.78 4.83
C SER A 184 19.86 -26.91 3.97
N LEU A 185 18.69 -27.17 4.57
CA LEU A 185 17.40 -27.17 3.88
C LEU A 185 16.82 -25.77 3.67
N VAL A 186 17.16 -24.78 4.52
CA VAL A 186 16.63 -23.41 4.42
C VAL A 186 16.75 -22.83 3.00
N PRO A 187 17.90 -22.88 2.30
CA PRO A 187 18.05 -22.34 0.94
C PRO A 187 17.11 -22.99 -0.07
N VAL A 188 16.89 -24.30 0.06
CA VAL A 188 16.03 -25.09 -0.84
C VAL A 188 14.59 -24.59 -0.72
N PHE A 189 14.09 -24.45 0.51
CA PHE A 189 12.73 -23.98 0.76
C PHE A 189 12.55 -22.50 0.47
N LEU A 190 13.58 -21.69 0.70
CA LEU A 190 13.57 -20.26 0.38
C LEU A 190 13.45 -20.03 -1.14
N ILE A 191 14.23 -20.75 -1.95
CA ILE A 191 14.13 -20.72 -3.42
C ILE A 191 12.77 -21.28 -3.88
N ALA A 192 12.31 -22.39 -3.30
CA ALA A 192 11.02 -22.98 -3.62
C ALA A 192 9.87 -21.99 -3.35
N PHE A 193 9.88 -21.31 -2.21
CA PHE A 193 8.87 -20.30 -1.88
C PHE A 193 8.85 -19.15 -2.90
N ILE A 194 10.02 -18.59 -3.23
CA ILE A 194 10.11 -17.49 -4.20
C ILE A 194 9.73 -17.92 -5.63
N SER A 195 9.89 -19.20 -5.97
CA SER A 195 9.44 -19.71 -7.27
C SER A 195 7.92 -19.66 -7.45
N VAL A 196 7.17 -19.75 -6.35
CA VAL A 196 5.69 -19.74 -6.33
C VAL A 196 5.14 -18.33 -6.05
N PHE A 197 5.95 -17.45 -5.45
CA PHE A 197 5.53 -16.11 -5.01
C PHE A 197 6.66 -15.08 -5.21
N PRO A 198 6.45 -13.90 -5.82
CA PRO A 198 5.18 -13.21 -6.15
C PRO A 198 4.72 -13.36 -7.61
N VAL A 199 5.56 -13.93 -8.46
CA VAL A 199 5.25 -14.25 -9.86
C VAL A 199 5.68 -15.67 -10.10
N TYR A 200 4.93 -16.43 -10.91
CA TYR A 200 5.37 -17.76 -11.38
C TYR A 200 6.64 -17.56 -12.23
N ASN A 201 7.79 -17.49 -11.56
CA ASN A 201 9.04 -17.08 -12.15
C ASN A 201 9.73 -18.32 -12.68
N GLN A 202 9.37 -18.71 -13.90
CA GLN A 202 10.01 -19.84 -14.60
C GLN A 202 11.42 -19.51 -15.11
N ASN A 203 12.15 -18.59 -14.45
CA ASN A 203 13.49 -18.24 -14.86
C ASN A 203 14.42 -19.48 -14.81
N LYS A 204 15.20 -19.68 -15.88
CA LYS A 204 16.16 -20.79 -15.97
C LYS A 204 17.14 -20.76 -14.81
N ILE A 205 17.57 -19.57 -14.39
CA ILE A 205 18.48 -19.37 -13.25
C ILE A 205 17.87 -19.97 -11.97
N ASN A 206 16.60 -19.70 -11.69
CA ASN A 206 15.95 -20.19 -10.48
C ASN A 206 15.86 -21.73 -10.44
N LYS A 207 15.57 -22.36 -11.59
CA LYS A 207 15.55 -23.83 -11.72
C LYS A 207 16.95 -24.45 -11.52
N ILE A 208 17.99 -23.79 -12.03
CA ILE A 208 19.38 -24.23 -11.86
C ILE A 208 19.80 -24.10 -10.40
N SER A 209 19.59 -22.93 -9.79
CA SER A 209 19.89 -22.67 -8.38
C SER A 209 19.20 -23.68 -7.45
N TYR A 210 17.91 -23.97 -7.69
CA TYR A 210 17.16 -24.95 -6.92
C TYR A 210 17.75 -26.37 -6.99
N LYS A 211 18.19 -26.81 -8.19
CA LYS A 211 18.86 -28.12 -8.34
C LYS A 211 20.21 -28.15 -7.63
N ILE A 212 21.00 -27.07 -7.75
CA ILE A 212 22.31 -26.97 -7.11
C ILE A 212 22.17 -27.06 -5.58
N THR A 213 21.23 -26.32 -4.98
CA THR A 213 21.04 -26.34 -3.52
C THR A 213 20.54 -27.68 -3.01
N ILE A 214 19.73 -28.42 -3.79
CA ILE A 214 19.34 -29.80 -3.44
C ILE A 214 20.53 -30.75 -3.50
N ILE A 215 21.36 -30.68 -4.55
CA ILE A 215 22.54 -31.54 -4.68
C ILE A 215 23.50 -31.27 -3.51
N LEU A 216 23.75 -29.99 -3.19
CA LEU A 216 24.56 -29.60 -2.03
C LEU A 216 23.96 -30.08 -0.72
N PHE A 217 22.64 -30.00 -0.55
CA PHE A 217 21.97 -30.54 0.63
C PHE A 217 22.19 -32.05 0.76
N LEU A 218 22.00 -32.82 -0.31
CA LEU A 218 22.18 -34.28 -0.30
C LEU A 218 23.64 -34.68 -0.04
N THR A 219 24.62 -33.93 -0.58
CA THR A 219 26.03 -34.19 -0.29
C THR A 219 26.38 -33.88 1.17
N ILE A 220 25.88 -32.77 1.72
CA ILE A 220 26.03 -32.42 3.14
C ILE A 220 25.40 -33.50 4.03
N LEU A 221 24.20 -33.98 3.69
CA LEU A 221 23.52 -35.05 4.44
C LEU A 221 24.33 -36.35 4.43
N GLY A 222 24.88 -36.74 3.27
CA GLY A 222 25.75 -37.92 3.16
C GLY A 222 27.03 -37.79 3.98
N LEU A 223 27.69 -36.63 3.93
CA LEU A 223 28.90 -36.37 4.73
C LEU A 223 28.60 -36.35 6.24
N LEU A 224 27.49 -35.74 6.66
CA LEU A 224 27.03 -35.76 8.05
C LEU A 224 26.75 -37.19 8.54
N PHE A 225 26.17 -38.04 7.69
CA PHE A 225 25.91 -39.43 8.02
C PHE A 225 27.21 -40.22 8.22
N LEU A 226 28.17 -40.09 7.29
CA LEU A 226 29.50 -40.71 7.40
C LEU A 226 30.27 -40.23 8.63
N HIS A 227 30.16 -38.94 8.94
CA HIS A 227 30.76 -38.36 10.14
C HIS A 227 30.11 -38.88 11.42
N SER A 228 28.78 -39.00 11.44
CA SER A 228 28.04 -39.54 12.59
C SER A 228 28.38 -41.00 12.88
N LEU A 229 28.74 -41.78 11.84
CA LEU A 229 29.24 -43.15 11.95
C LEU A 229 30.72 -43.24 12.38
N GLY A 230 31.44 -42.11 12.50
CA GLY A 230 32.86 -42.09 12.85
C GLY A 230 33.81 -42.53 11.74
N ILE A 231 33.33 -42.65 10.50
CA ILE A 231 34.14 -43.09 9.36
C ILE A 231 35.04 -41.94 8.86
N VAL A 232 34.56 -40.70 8.98
CA VAL A 232 35.24 -39.52 8.43
C VAL A 232 35.16 -38.33 9.41
N HIS A 233 36.30 -37.69 9.69
CA HIS A 233 36.38 -36.47 10.50
C HIS A 233 36.52 -35.22 9.61
N LEU A 234 35.41 -34.75 9.03
CA LEU A 234 35.36 -33.61 8.09
C LEU A 234 34.44 -32.46 8.58
N VAL A 235 34.41 -32.20 9.89
CA VAL A 235 33.53 -31.18 10.52
C VAL A 235 33.69 -29.79 9.88
N SER A 236 34.94 -29.37 9.65
CA SER A 236 35.23 -28.06 9.04
C SER A 236 34.73 -27.94 7.60
N LEU A 237 34.80 -29.04 6.81
CA LEU A 237 34.32 -29.05 5.43
C LEU A 237 32.79 -28.98 5.37
N ILE A 238 32.10 -29.76 6.22
CA ILE A 238 30.63 -29.75 6.32
C ILE A 238 30.13 -28.32 6.59
N ARG A 239 30.73 -27.65 7.58
CA ARG A 239 30.39 -26.26 7.93
C ARG A 239 30.59 -25.29 6.76
N ARG A 240 31.69 -25.40 6.01
CA ARG A 240 31.95 -24.55 4.82
C ARG A 240 30.91 -24.79 3.71
N LEU A 241 30.55 -26.05 3.45
CA LEU A 241 29.55 -26.40 2.44
C LEU A 241 28.16 -25.86 2.80
N MET A 242 27.78 -25.92 4.08
CA MET A 242 26.52 -25.36 4.57
C MET A 242 26.44 -23.85 4.34
N LEU A 243 27.50 -23.11 4.69
CA LEU A 243 27.57 -21.66 4.46
C LEU A 243 27.51 -21.33 2.97
N PHE A 244 28.20 -22.10 2.13
CA PHE A 244 28.15 -21.92 0.67
C PHE A 244 26.74 -22.14 0.11
N ASN A 245 26.03 -23.17 0.58
CA ASN A 245 24.65 -23.45 0.20
C ASN A 245 23.71 -22.28 0.58
N MET A 246 23.89 -21.70 1.78
CA MET A 246 23.15 -20.52 2.23
C MET A 246 23.38 -19.30 1.34
N ILE A 247 24.63 -19.00 0.99
CA ILE A 247 24.99 -17.86 0.15
C ILE A 247 24.31 -17.98 -1.23
N ILE A 248 24.34 -19.17 -1.84
CA ILE A 248 23.66 -19.43 -3.13
C ILE A 248 22.15 -19.18 -3.00
N GLY A 249 21.53 -19.66 -1.92
CA GLY A 249 20.12 -19.43 -1.62
C GLY A 249 19.78 -17.94 -1.58
N ILE A 250 20.50 -17.18 -0.75
CA ILE A 250 20.28 -15.75 -0.56
C ILE A 250 20.48 -14.99 -1.87
N LEU A 251 21.58 -15.22 -2.59
CA LEU A 251 21.84 -14.54 -3.87
C LEU A 251 20.75 -14.82 -4.91
N SER A 252 20.29 -16.08 -5.02
CA SER A 252 19.19 -16.44 -5.91
C SER A 252 17.88 -15.71 -5.54
N THR A 253 17.64 -15.52 -4.24
CA THR A 253 16.44 -14.83 -3.75
C THR A 253 16.46 -13.33 -4.04
N LEU A 254 17.59 -12.68 -3.78
CA LEU A 254 17.79 -11.26 -4.07
C LEU A 254 17.72 -10.99 -5.57
N TRP A 255 18.31 -11.86 -6.39
CA TRP A 255 18.22 -11.77 -7.84
C TRP A 255 16.76 -11.81 -8.34
N ASN A 256 15.98 -12.78 -7.85
CA ASN A 256 14.57 -12.91 -8.23
C ASN A 256 13.72 -11.71 -7.79
N LEU A 257 13.93 -11.19 -6.58
CA LEU A 257 13.22 -10.00 -6.10
C LEU A 257 13.62 -8.75 -6.92
N GLY A 258 14.90 -8.60 -7.24
CA GLY A 258 15.43 -7.48 -8.02
C GLY A 258 14.85 -7.37 -9.43
N LEU A 259 14.55 -8.50 -10.08
CA LEU A 259 13.89 -8.52 -11.39
C LEU A 259 12.49 -7.87 -11.36
N LEU A 260 11.80 -7.97 -10.24
CA LEU A 260 10.41 -7.52 -10.09
C LEU A 260 10.29 -6.04 -9.69
N ILE A 261 11.38 -5.43 -9.22
CA ILE A 261 11.44 -3.99 -8.94
C ILE A 261 11.24 -3.16 -10.22
N LYS A 262 11.59 -3.72 -11.39
CA LYS A 262 11.45 -3.08 -12.70
C LYS A 262 10.01 -2.89 -13.18
N LEU A 263 9.02 -3.53 -12.53
CA LEU A 263 7.61 -3.42 -12.93
C LEU A 263 7.05 -1.99 -12.75
N PRO A 264 5.96 -1.63 -13.45
CA PRO A 264 5.27 -0.36 -13.28
C PRO A 264 4.81 -0.13 -11.84
N LYS A 265 4.69 1.14 -11.47
CA LYS A 265 4.43 1.60 -10.10
C LYS A 265 3.16 0.97 -9.47
N ASP A 266 2.11 0.76 -10.24
CA ASP A 266 0.81 0.32 -9.70
C ASP A 266 0.56 -1.19 -9.85
N HIS A 267 1.59 -1.93 -10.29
CA HIS A 267 1.49 -3.36 -10.50
C HIS A 267 1.41 -4.11 -9.15
N PRO A 268 0.40 -4.99 -8.90
CA PRO A 268 0.21 -5.66 -7.60
C PRO A 268 1.45 -6.44 -7.13
N LYS A 269 2.07 -7.21 -8.03
CA LYS A 269 3.32 -7.95 -7.79
C LYS A 269 4.49 -7.08 -7.33
N LYS A 270 4.60 -5.83 -7.80
CA LYS A 270 5.64 -4.89 -7.33
C LYS A 270 5.36 -4.46 -5.90
N ASN A 271 4.10 -4.22 -5.57
CA ASN A 271 3.70 -3.87 -4.21
C ASN A 271 3.98 -5.03 -3.23
N GLU A 272 3.66 -6.26 -3.62
CA GLU A 272 4.01 -7.48 -2.88
C GLU A 272 5.52 -7.57 -2.61
N VAL A 273 6.35 -7.42 -3.64
CA VAL A 273 7.83 -7.41 -3.52
C VAL A 273 8.30 -6.29 -2.62
N GLY A 274 7.70 -5.11 -2.74
CA GLY A 274 7.99 -3.97 -1.86
C GLY A 274 7.79 -4.34 -0.39
N ILE A 275 6.67 -4.97 -0.04
CA ILE A 275 6.42 -5.40 1.35
C ILE A 275 7.40 -6.50 1.79
N ILE A 276 7.73 -7.46 0.92
CA ILE A 276 8.72 -8.52 1.21
C ILE A 276 10.09 -7.91 1.51
N LEU A 277 10.59 -7.05 0.62
CA LEU A 277 11.89 -6.40 0.76
C LEU A 277 11.96 -5.52 2.01
N LEU A 278 10.87 -4.84 2.36
CA LEU A 278 10.78 -4.10 3.61
C LEU A 278 10.86 -5.03 4.83
N GLY A 279 10.16 -6.17 4.81
CA GLY A 279 10.25 -7.17 5.89
C GLY A 279 11.64 -7.79 6.02
N ILE A 280 12.30 -8.10 4.90
CA ILE A 280 13.70 -8.58 4.87
C ILE A 280 14.65 -7.49 5.37
N GLY A 281 14.44 -6.24 4.95
CA GLY A 281 15.23 -5.09 5.38
C GLY A 281 15.13 -4.87 6.88
N ILE A 282 13.91 -4.74 7.42
CA ILE A 282 13.69 -4.61 8.87
C ILE A 282 14.27 -5.82 9.62
N GLY A 283 14.13 -7.03 9.06
CA GLY A 283 14.55 -8.25 9.73
C GLY A 283 16.05 -8.48 9.80
N PHE A 284 16.78 -8.24 8.70
CA PHE A 284 18.20 -8.58 8.61
C PHE A 284 19.13 -7.37 8.72
N LEU A 285 18.69 -6.16 8.37
CA LEU A 285 19.56 -4.98 8.36
C LEU A 285 20.15 -4.67 9.76
N PRO A 286 19.37 -4.70 10.87
CA PRO A 286 19.94 -4.49 12.20
C PRO A 286 21.01 -5.53 12.57
N PHE A 287 20.76 -6.80 12.24
CA PHE A 287 21.72 -7.88 12.47
C PHE A 287 23.00 -7.71 11.63
N VAL A 288 22.85 -7.37 10.34
CA VAL A 288 24.00 -7.16 9.45
C VAL A 288 24.83 -5.96 9.91
N LEU A 289 24.20 -4.83 10.23
CA LEU A 289 24.91 -3.60 10.61
C LEU A 289 25.53 -3.66 12.00
N LEU A 290 24.84 -4.28 12.97
CA LEU A 290 25.26 -4.24 14.39
C LEU A 290 26.00 -5.51 14.82
N THR A 291 26.00 -6.56 14.00
CA THR A 291 26.66 -7.82 14.36
C THR A 291 27.60 -8.28 13.25
N ALA A 292 27.10 -8.51 12.03
CA ALA A 292 27.94 -9.11 10.98
C ALA A 292 29.06 -8.16 10.49
N PHE A 293 28.75 -6.89 10.26
CA PHE A 293 29.70 -5.90 9.75
C PHE A 293 30.84 -5.59 10.75
N PRO A 294 30.58 -5.40 12.06
CA PRO A 294 31.62 -5.25 13.07
C PRO A 294 32.59 -6.44 13.14
N ILE A 295 32.05 -7.67 13.05
CA ILE A 295 32.85 -8.90 13.05
C ILE A 295 33.79 -8.94 11.84
N ILE A 296 33.29 -8.58 10.65
CA ILE A 296 34.11 -8.55 9.42
C ILE A 296 35.27 -7.54 9.52
N LEU A 297 35.07 -6.45 10.27
CA LEU A 297 36.09 -5.43 10.49
C LEU A 297 36.98 -5.68 11.72
N ASN A 298 36.86 -6.85 12.36
CA ASN A 298 37.59 -7.22 13.59
C ASN A 298 37.37 -6.25 14.76
N PHE A 299 36.20 -5.62 14.87
CA PHE A 299 35.81 -4.93 16.10
C PHE A 299 35.41 -5.95 17.18
N GLU A 300 35.56 -5.59 18.46
CA GLU A 300 35.10 -6.43 19.57
C GLU A 300 33.59 -6.74 19.44
N GLN A 301 33.22 -7.95 19.86
CA GLN A 301 31.88 -8.48 19.64
C GLN A 301 30.84 -7.68 20.45
N LEU A 302 30.02 -6.91 19.74
CA LEU A 302 28.89 -6.19 20.32
C LEU A 302 27.90 -7.17 20.96
N LEU A 303 27.68 -7.01 22.26
CA LEU A 303 26.91 -7.84 23.20
C LEU A 303 25.43 -8.12 22.86
N TYR A 304 24.92 -7.70 21.69
CA TYR A 304 23.47 -7.64 21.39
C TYR A 304 22.99 -8.56 20.26
N THR A 305 23.74 -9.62 19.92
CA THR A 305 23.31 -10.61 18.90
C THR A 305 21.91 -11.17 19.18
N GLN A 306 21.56 -11.37 20.46
CA GLN A 306 20.24 -11.83 20.85
C GLN A 306 19.14 -10.81 20.52
N VAL A 307 19.37 -9.52 20.77
CA VAL A 307 18.36 -8.48 20.53
C VAL A 307 18.23 -8.17 19.04
N SER A 308 19.34 -8.14 18.29
CA SER A 308 19.31 -7.95 16.83
C SER A 308 18.61 -9.12 16.12
N SER A 309 18.70 -10.34 16.65
CA SER A 309 17.99 -11.51 16.11
C SER A 309 16.47 -11.41 16.22
N LEU A 310 15.92 -10.67 17.18
CA LEU A 310 14.46 -10.50 17.33
C LEU A 310 13.83 -9.79 16.12
N PHE A 311 14.57 -8.91 15.45
CA PHE A 311 14.08 -8.22 14.26
C PHE A 311 13.77 -9.19 13.12
N VAL A 312 14.43 -10.35 13.07
CA VAL A 312 14.22 -11.39 12.05
C VAL A 312 12.75 -11.87 12.01
N ALA A 313 11.99 -11.71 13.11
CA ALA A 313 10.55 -11.97 13.15
C ALA A 313 9.73 -11.12 12.15
N ALA A 314 10.26 -9.98 11.69
CA ALA A 314 9.62 -9.14 10.67
C ALA A 314 9.43 -9.88 9.33
N VAL A 315 10.31 -10.85 9.01
CA VAL A 315 10.26 -11.63 7.77
C VAL A 315 9.02 -12.52 7.69
N PRO A 316 8.77 -13.46 8.63
CA PRO A 316 7.57 -14.30 8.56
C PRO A 316 6.29 -13.48 8.76
N VAL A 317 6.33 -12.35 9.49
CA VAL A 317 5.18 -11.45 9.66
C VAL A 317 4.79 -10.81 8.34
N SER A 318 5.75 -10.26 7.58
CA SER A 318 5.47 -9.64 6.28
C SER A 318 4.91 -10.67 5.29
N LEU A 319 5.48 -11.87 5.23
CA LEU A 319 5.02 -12.95 4.34
C LEU A 319 3.62 -13.47 4.72
N TYR A 320 3.35 -13.67 6.02
CA TYR A 320 2.03 -14.02 6.53
C TYR A 320 0.99 -12.98 6.11
N TYR A 321 1.31 -11.69 6.31
CA TYR A 321 0.41 -10.58 5.99
C TYR A 321 0.02 -10.60 4.52
N ILE A 322 1.00 -10.79 3.63
CA ILE A 322 0.78 -10.75 2.18
C ILE A 322 -0.14 -11.89 1.70
N ILE A 323 0.01 -13.09 2.24
CA ILE A 323 -0.76 -14.26 1.77
C ILE A 323 -2.17 -14.30 2.37
N VAL A 324 -2.32 -13.88 3.62
CA VAL A 324 -3.62 -13.94 4.31
C VAL A 324 -4.54 -12.83 3.84
N ASN A 325 -4.02 -11.61 3.71
CA ASN A 325 -4.82 -10.45 3.39
C ASN A 325 -5.06 -10.36 1.89
N LYS A 326 -6.35 -10.27 1.52
CA LYS A 326 -6.78 -10.09 0.13
C LYS A 326 -6.30 -8.76 -0.44
N TYR A 327 -6.07 -7.78 0.44
CA TYR A 327 -5.65 -6.44 0.09
C TYR A 327 -4.38 -6.02 0.83
N LEU A 328 -3.50 -5.30 0.15
CA LEU A 328 -2.18 -4.91 0.66
C LEU A 328 -2.07 -3.39 0.78
N PRO A 329 -1.41 -2.88 1.83
CA PRO A 329 -1.06 -1.47 1.95
C PRO A 329 -0.05 -1.09 0.86
N ASP A 330 0.01 0.19 0.51
CA ASP A 330 1.04 0.69 -0.40
C ASP A 330 2.42 0.58 0.27
N SER A 331 3.27 -0.25 -0.32
CA SER A 331 4.65 -0.47 0.11
C SER A 331 5.45 0.83 0.15
N ARG A 332 5.20 1.82 -0.73
CA ARG A 332 5.93 3.11 -0.70
C ARG A 332 5.69 3.88 0.58
N ARG A 333 4.42 4.00 0.96
CA ARG A 333 4.04 4.63 2.23
C ARG A 333 4.68 3.90 3.40
N LEU A 334 4.72 2.57 3.37
CA LEU A 334 5.41 1.78 4.39
C LEU A 334 6.92 2.05 4.41
N TYR A 335 7.58 2.20 3.25
CA TYR A 335 9.00 2.56 3.17
C TYR A 335 9.28 3.95 3.75
N GLU A 336 8.50 4.96 3.37
CA GLU A 336 8.64 6.33 3.89
C GLU A 336 8.41 6.38 5.40
N THR A 337 7.40 5.65 5.86
CA THR A 337 7.10 5.51 7.30
C THR A 337 8.24 4.80 8.03
N ALA A 338 8.75 3.69 7.50
CA ALA A 338 9.87 2.97 8.12
C ALA A 338 11.14 3.83 8.17
N LEU A 339 11.46 4.55 7.09
CA LEU A 339 12.62 5.42 7.02
C LEU A 339 12.51 6.60 8.00
N SER A 340 11.34 7.22 8.10
CA SER A 340 11.11 8.29 9.08
C SER A 340 11.24 7.79 10.53
N TYR A 341 10.75 6.59 10.84
CA TYR A 341 10.94 6.00 12.18
C TYR A 341 12.39 5.62 12.47
N ILE A 342 13.13 5.08 11.50
CA ILE A 342 14.56 4.80 11.66
C ILE A 342 15.34 6.11 11.88
N GLY A 343 15.03 7.17 11.12
CA GLY A 343 15.63 8.49 11.29
C GLY A 343 15.31 9.10 12.66
N ALA A 344 14.05 9.06 13.08
CA ALA A 344 13.63 9.52 14.40
C ALA A 344 14.31 8.73 15.53
N ALA A 345 14.41 7.41 15.39
CA ALA A 345 15.09 6.55 16.36
C ALA A 345 16.58 6.92 16.50
N ALA A 346 17.26 7.18 15.38
CA ALA A 346 18.67 7.58 15.37
C ALA A 346 18.90 8.95 16.02
N ILE A 347 18.05 9.93 15.72
CA ILE A 347 18.13 11.26 16.34
C ILE A 347 17.85 11.16 17.84
N LEU A 348 16.79 10.44 18.23
CA LEU A 348 16.42 10.28 19.64
C LEU A 348 17.49 9.53 20.43
N SER A 349 18.04 8.43 19.87
CA SER A 349 19.15 7.72 20.53
C SER A 349 20.39 8.60 20.64
N LEU A 350 20.68 9.44 19.65
CA LEU A 350 21.82 10.36 19.72
C LEU A 350 21.63 11.40 20.83
N ILE A 351 20.44 11.99 20.93
CA ILE A 351 20.12 12.96 21.99
C ILE A 351 20.26 12.31 23.38
N VAL A 352 19.68 11.13 23.57
CA VAL A 352 19.76 10.41 24.85
C VAL A 352 21.20 10.01 25.16
N PHE A 353 21.96 9.55 24.17
CA PHE A 353 23.37 9.22 24.34
C PHE A 353 24.22 10.42 24.77
N LEU A 354 24.05 11.56 24.10
CA LEU A 354 24.74 12.81 24.46
C LEU A 354 24.34 13.27 25.85
N ALA A 355 23.06 13.17 26.22
CA ALA A 355 22.60 13.50 27.58
C ALA A 355 23.25 12.61 28.65
N LEU A 356 23.34 11.29 28.43
CA LEU A 356 24.01 10.35 29.34
C LEU A 356 25.51 10.64 29.48
N PHE A 357 26.16 11.07 28.39
CA PHE A 357 27.56 11.50 28.40
C PHE A 357 27.76 12.80 29.19
N PHE A 358 26.93 13.83 28.93
CA PHE A 358 27.01 15.10 29.67
C PHE A 358 26.68 14.97 31.16
N LEU A 359 25.80 14.04 31.53
CA LEU A 359 25.49 13.69 32.92
C LEU A 359 26.57 12.84 33.59
N GLN A 360 27.67 12.52 32.90
CA GLN A 360 28.78 11.68 33.38
C GLN A 360 28.36 10.25 33.81
N ILE A 361 27.19 9.78 33.38
CA ILE A 361 26.75 8.40 33.61
C ILE A 361 27.57 7.45 32.72
N VAL A 362 27.87 7.89 31.49
CA VAL A 362 28.76 7.20 30.56
C VAL A 362 30.05 8.01 30.44
N PRO A 363 31.19 7.52 30.98
CA PRO A 363 32.41 8.30 31.12
C PRO A 363 33.12 8.59 29.80
N THR A 364 32.85 7.78 28.76
CA THR A 364 33.55 7.82 27.47
C THR A 364 32.61 7.46 26.31
N ILE A 365 32.87 8.04 25.14
CA ILE A 365 32.04 7.80 23.94
C ILE A 365 32.39 6.43 23.35
N TYR A 366 31.63 5.41 23.75
CA TYR A 366 31.71 4.08 23.16
C TYR A 366 30.62 3.88 22.10
N PHE A 367 31.04 3.45 20.91
CA PHE A 367 30.14 3.05 19.82
C PHE A 367 29.14 1.96 20.26
N GLU A 368 29.55 1.09 21.17
CA GLU A 368 28.74 -0.01 21.68
C GLU A 368 27.51 0.46 22.46
N ILE A 369 27.68 1.48 23.30
CA ILE A 369 26.60 2.03 24.12
C ILE A 369 25.59 2.76 23.22
N TYR A 370 26.08 3.52 22.23
CA TYR A 370 25.21 4.18 21.26
C TYR A 370 24.40 3.17 20.42
N SER A 371 25.06 2.13 19.90
CA SER A 371 24.38 1.11 19.08
C SER A 371 23.33 0.31 19.87
N ALA A 372 23.59 0.01 21.14
CA ALA A 372 22.62 -0.61 22.05
C ALA A 372 21.39 0.27 22.24
N LEU A 373 21.62 1.57 22.50
CA LEU A 373 20.56 2.54 22.71
C LEU A 373 19.71 2.74 21.45
N LEU A 374 20.34 2.80 20.27
CA LEU A 374 19.66 2.85 18.97
C LEU A 374 18.74 1.64 18.75
N LEU A 375 19.24 0.44 19.07
CA LEU A 375 18.47 -0.79 18.90
C LEU A 375 17.28 -0.83 19.88
N PHE A 376 17.48 -0.37 21.11
CA PHE A 376 16.42 -0.22 22.11
C PHE A 376 15.36 0.81 21.67
N THR A 377 15.76 1.98 21.15
CA THR A 377 14.80 3.00 20.67
C THR A 377 14.01 2.49 19.46
N LEU A 378 14.65 1.80 18.51
CA LEU A 378 13.97 1.16 17.37
C LEU A 378 12.92 0.15 17.84
N LEU A 379 13.27 -0.72 18.79
CA LEU A 379 12.35 -1.73 19.32
C LEU A 379 11.17 -1.06 20.07
N SER A 380 11.45 -0.02 20.86
CA SER A 380 10.44 0.75 21.58
C SER A 380 9.46 1.44 20.64
N ILE A 381 9.94 2.09 19.57
CA ILE A 381 9.10 2.72 18.54
C ILE A 381 8.24 1.68 17.83
N LEU A 382 8.81 0.50 17.49
CA LEU A 382 8.05 -0.59 16.88
C LEU A 382 6.92 -1.08 17.80
N CYS A 383 7.23 -1.32 19.07
CA CYS A 383 6.23 -1.72 20.08
C CYS A 383 5.13 -0.66 20.24
N PHE A 384 5.52 0.61 20.35
CA PHE A 384 4.56 1.73 20.44
C PHE A 384 3.66 1.80 19.22
N HIS A 385 4.20 1.61 18.01
CA HIS A 385 3.42 1.62 16.79
C HIS A 385 2.41 0.45 16.73
N LEU A 386 2.81 -0.76 17.13
CA LEU A 386 1.91 -1.91 17.21
C LEU A 386 0.77 -1.68 18.20
N ILE A 387 1.08 -1.11 19.37
CA ILE A 387 0.09 -0.75 20.39
C ILE A 387 -0.84 0.35 19.84
N ARG A 388 -0.28 1.41 19.27
CA ARG A 388 -1.04 2.50 18.66
C ARG A 388 -1.94 2.01 17.55
N ALA A 389 -1.49 1.11 16.68
CA ALA A 389 -2.31 0.52 15.62
C ALA A 389 -3.44 -0.36 16.18
N GLY A 390 -3.21 -1.05 17.30
CA GLY A 390 -4.27 -1.75 18.03
C GLY A 390 -5.32 -0.79 18.58
N ILE A 391 -4.88 0.34 19.14
CA ILE A 391 -5.75 1.39 19.68
C ILE A 391 -6.44 2.19 18.57
N SER A 392 -5.76 2.47 17.46
CA SER A 392 -6.32 3.25 16.34
C SER A 392 -7.42 2.48 15.65
N ARG A 393 -7.31 1.16 15.49
CA ARG A 393 -8.43 0.33 15.02
C ARG A 393 -9.67 0.39 15.92
N LEU A 394 -9.49 0.72 17.20
CA LEU A 394 -10.59 0.98 18.12
C LEU A 394 -11.11 2.43 18.03
N TRP A 395 -10.34 3.35 17.45
CA TRP A 395 -10.57 4.80 17.45
C TRP A 395 -10.80 5.42 16.05
N GLU A 396 -10.64 4.66 14.98
CA GLU A 396 -10.73 5.06 13.56
C GLU A 396 -12.19 5.33 13.12
N ARG A 397 -12.82 6.31 13.77
CA ARG A 397 -14.03 7.01 13.31
C ARG A 397 -13.78 8.50 13.05
N SER A 398 -12.55 8.98 13.13
CA SER A 398 -12.27 10.42 13.13
C SER A 398 -10.88 10.72 12.56
N SER A 399 -10.81 11.11 11.29
CA SER A 399 -9.97 12.20 10.76
C SER A 399 -9.77 12.04 9.25
N PHE A 400 -10.41 12.93 8.46
CA PHE A 400 -10.47 12.89 6.99
C PHE A 400 -10.06 14.26 6.40
N SER A 401 -8.88 14.78 6.74
CA SER A 401 -8.48 16.15 6.35
C SER A 401 -7.29 16.25 5.40
N GLN A 402 -6.53 15.19 5.14
CA GLN A 402 -5.30 15.26 4.33
C GLN A 402 -5.50 14.97 2.83
N ASP A 403 -6.61 14.36 2.41
CA ASP A 403 -6.81 13.93 1.02
C ASP A 403 -7.29 15.04 0.05
N LYS A 404 -7.62 16.23 0.57
CA LYS A 404 -8.31 17.31 -0.18
C LYS A 404 -7.49 17.93 -1.32
N GLN A 405 -6.15 17.87 -1.27
CA GLN A 405 -5.26 18.55 -2.23
C GLN A 405 -4.83 17.64 -3.39
N ALA A 406 -4.55 16.36 -3.12
CA ALA A 406 -4.32 15.35 -4.15
C ALA A 406 -5.58 15.09 -5.00
N PHE A 407 -6.75 15.25 -4.37
CA PHE A 407 -8.08 15.18 -4.99
C PHE A 407 -8.27 16.21 -6.11
N LYS A 408 -7.94 17.49 -5.87
CA LYS A 408 -8.07 18.55 -6.90
C LYS A 408 -7.18 18.30 -8.12
N GLN A 409 -5.93 17.85 -7.91
CA GLN A 409 -4.99 17.60 -9.00
C GLN A 409 -5.36 16.40 -9.87
N LYS A 410 -5.77 15.28 -9.25
CA LYS A 410 -6.28 14.12 -10.01
C LYS A 410 -7.54 14.46 -10.79
N MET A 411 -8.38 15.34 -10.25
CA MET A 411 -9.60 15.75 -10.94
C MET A 411 -9.30 16.58 -12.19
N ALA A 412 -8.37 17.54 -12.11
CA ALA A 412 -7.97 18.36 -13.26
C ALA A 412 -7.42 17.51 -14.42
N ALA A 413 -6.52 16.56 -14.13
CA ALA A 413 -5.89 15.71 -15.16
C ALA A 413 -6.88 14.76 -15.85
N LEU A 414 -7.88 14.24 -15.13
CA LEU A 414 -8.88 13.36 -15.72
C LEU A 414 -9.87 14.13 -16.61
N ASN A 415 -10.19 15.38 -16.22
CA ASN A 415 -11.11 16.25 -16.95
C ASN A 415 -10.52 16.68 -18.31
N GLU A 416 -9.20 16.84 -18.38
CA GLU A 416 -8.45 17.16 -19.60
C GLU A 416 -8.44 16.00 -20.61
N ASN A 417 -8.38 14.75 -20.13
CA ASN A 417 -8.41 13.56 -21.00
C ASN A 417 -9.83 13.22 -21.49
N LEU A 418 -10.84 13.37 -20.62
CA LEU A 418 -12.23 13.00 -20.93
C LEU A 418 -12.91 13.92 -21.96
N SER A 419 -12.48 15.18 -22.07
CA SER A 419 -13.00 16.12 -23.09
C SER A 419 -12.56 15.77 -24.52
N SER A 420 -11.50 14.97 -24.68
CA SER A 420 -10.91 14.64 -25.99
C SER A 420 -11.52 13.42 -26.68
N LEU A 421 -12.43 12.69 -26.02
CA LEU A 421 -12.89 11.37 -26.47
C LEU A 421 -14.40 11.32 -26.72
N LEU A 422 -14.80 11.54 -27.97
CA LEU A 422 -16.20 11.52 -28.43
C LEU A 422 -16.77 10.10 -28.68
N ALA A 423 -16.11 9.02 -28.20
CA ALA A 423 -16.54 7.65 -28.46
C ALA A 423 -16.99 6.92 -27.18
N GLU A 424 -18.28 6.61 -27.12
CA GLU A 424 -19.00 6.08 -25.93
C GLU A 424 -18.37 4.86 -25.24
N ASP A 425 -17.67 4.00 -25.97
CA ASP A 425 -17.14 2.74 -25.43
C ASP A 425 -15.70 2.87 -24.89
N ARG A 426 -14.95 3.89 -25.32
CA ARG A 426 -13.56 4.11 -24.86
C ARG A 426 -13.48 4.76 -23.48
N ILE A 427 -14.50 5.53 -23.11
CA ILE A 427 -14.54 6.28 -21.85
C ILE A 427 -14.48 5.34 -20.64
N LEU A 428 -15.28 4.26 -20.65
CA LEU A 428 -15.31 3.30 -19.55
C LEU A 428 -13.98 2.52 -19.44
N ASP A 429 -13.38 2.13 -20.57
CA ASP A 429 -12.10 1.42 -20.58
C ASP A 429 -10.94 2.30 -20.10
N GLU A 430 -10.94 3.58 -20.46
CA GLU A 430 -9.94 4.54 -19.99
C GLU A 430 -10.08 4.85 -18.49
N LEU A 431 -11.32 4.88 -17.98
CA LEU A 431 -11.58 4.98 -16.55
C LEU A 431 -11.15 3.75 -15.77
N ILE A 432 -11.37 2.55 -16.33
CA ILE A 432 -10.85 1.31 -15.75
C ILE A 432 -9.33 1.37 -15.61
N ASN A 433 -8.64 1.81 -16.67
CA ASN A 433 -7.19 1.93 -16.69
C ASN A 433 -6.65 3.03 -15.77
N SER A 434 -7.27 4.20 -15.75
CA SER A 434 -6.84 5.35 -14.95
C SER A 434 -7.13 5.19 -13.44
N LEU A 435 -8.27 4.60 -13.09
CA LEU A 435 -8.62 4.26 -11.71
C LEU A 435 -7.95 2.97 -11.23
N GLY A 436 -7.40 2.17 -12.16
CA GLY A 436 -6.78 0.89 -11.88
C GLY A 436 -7.75 -0.11 -11.27
N ILE A 437 -9.01 -0.10 -11.72
CA ILE A 437 -10.09 -0.99 -11.27
C ILE A 437 -10.28 -2.15 -12.26
N ASP A 438 -10.97 -3.20 -11.85
CA ASP A 438 -11.16 -4.40 -12.66
C ASP A 438 -12.42 -4.36 -13.54
N GLY A 439 -13.34 -3.42 -13.29
CA GLY A 439 -14.52 -3.21 -14.14
C GLY A 439 -15.40 -2.06 -13.67
N ILE A 440 -16.33 -1.63 -14.54
CA ILE A 440 -17.39 -0.67 -14.21
C ILE A 440 -18.71 -1.24 -14.75
N PHE A 441 -19.78 -1.15 -13.98
CA PHE A 441 -21.13 -1.49 -14.43
C PHE A 441 -22.09 -0.35 -14.11
N MET A 442 -22.90 0.04 -15.09
CA MET A 442 -23.91 1.06 -14.96
C MET A 442 -25.26 0.51 -15.39
N ILE A 443 -26.28 0.78 -14.58
CA ILE A 443 -27.67 0.50 -14.88
C ILE A 443 -28.49 1.78 -14.70
N MET A 444 -29.32 2.10 -15.68
CA MET A 444 -30.20 3.26 -15.64
C MET A 444 -31.59 2.87 -16.12
N GLU A 445 -32.62 3.29 -15.41
CA GLU A 445 -34.01 3.20 -15.84
C GLU A 445 -34.57 4.61 -15.97
N ASN A 446 -35.16 4.89 -17.13
CA ASN A 446 -35.84 6.14 -17.41
C ASN A 446 -37.20 5.85 -18.05
N ALA A 447 -38.25 6.56 -17.63
CA ALA A 447 -39.61 6.37 -18.13
C ALA A 447 -39.76 6.57 -19.65
N GLN A 448 -38.90 7.38 -20.28
CA GLN A 448 -38.93 7.67 -21.72
C GLN A 448 -38.01 6.77 -22.56
N ILE A 449 -36.88 6.32 -21.99
CA ILE A 449 -35.79 5.65 -22.72
C ILE A 449 -35.75 4.13 -22.44
N GLY A 450 -36.40 3.67 -21.36
CA GLY A 450 -36.35 2.29 -20.90
C GLY A 450 -35.14 1.98 -20.01
N CYS A 451 -34.78 0.70 -19.89
CA CYS A 451 -33.63 0.23 -19.11
C CYS A 451 -32.36 0.20 -19.97
N LEU A 452 -31.36 0.98 -19.58
CA LEU A 452 -30.03 1.02 -20.18
C LEU A 452 -29.03 0.32 -19.24
N LYS A 453 -28.23 -0.59 -19.80
CA LYS A 453 -27.17 -1.30 -19.08
C LYS A 453 -25.86 -1.18 -19.88
N LYS A 454 -24.80 -0.71 -19.24
CA LYS A 454 -23.44 -0.73 -19.80
C LYS A 454 -22.47 -1.35 -18.81
N ALA A 455 -21.65 -2.28 -19.28
CA ALA A 455 -20.58 -2.90 -18.51
C ALA A 455 -19.26 -2.74 -19.24
N ALA A 456 -18.16 -2.69 -18.49
CA ALA A 456 -16.80 -2.66 -19.01
C ALA A 456 -15.85 -3.44 -18.09
N GLY A 457 -14.74 -3.94 -18.64
CA GLY A 457 -13.79 -4.79 -17.93
C GLY A 457 -14.38 -6.14 -17.52
N ARG A 458 -14.03 -6.61 -16.31
CA ARG A 458 -14.43 -7.92 -15.76
C ARG A 458 -15.93 -8.19 -15.82
N PHE A 459 -16.75 -7.16 -15.63
CA PHE A 459 -18.21 -7.33 -15.63
C PHE A 459 -18.76 -7.70 -17.01
N MET A 460 -18.08 -7.36 -18.11
CA MET A 460 -18.48 -7.81 -19.46
C MET A 460 -18.30 -9.32 -19.65
N GLU A 461 -17.29 -9.91 -19.01
CA GLU A 461 -16.91 -11.31 -19.21
C GLU A 461 -17.68 -12.28 -18.29
N ASN A 462 -18.32 -11.77 -17.23
CA ASN A 462 -18.94 -12.61 -16.19
C ASN A 462 -20.43 -12.29 -15.95
N PRO A 463 -21.36 -12.93 -16.68
CA PRO A 463 -22.79 -12.62 -16.60
C PRO A 463 -23.44 -12.92 -15.25
N ARG A 464 -22.87 -13.84 -14.44
CA ARG A 464 -23.36 -14.10 -13.08
C ARG A 464 -23.12 -12.94 -12.13
N GLU A 465 -21.99 -12.24 -12.29
CA GLU A 465 -21.68 -11.07 -11.46
C GLU A 465 -22.59 -9.90 -11.81
N LEU A 466 -22.89 -9.70 -13.10
CA LEU A 466 -23.88 -8.73 -13.56
C LEU A 466 -25.26 -8.95 -12.94
N GLU A 467 -25.77 -10.18 -12.98
CA GLU A 467 -27.08 -10.52 -12.41
C GLU A 467 -27.17 -10.23 -10.90
N MET A 468 -26.07 -10.45 -10.16
CA MET A 468 -25.98 -10.08 -8.75
C MET A 468 -26.04 -8.56 -8.53
N LEU A 469 -25.36 -7.78 -9.36
CA LEU A 469 -25.36 -6.30 -9.26
C LEU A 469 -26.72 -5.72 -9.67
N GLU A 470 -27.37 -6.28 -10.69
CA GLU A 470 -28.72 -5.90 -11.09
C GLU A 470 -29.73 -6.15 -9.98
N ASN A 471 -29.71 -7.34 -9.37
CA ASN A 471 -30.57 -7.65 -8.23
C ASN A 471 -30.32 -6.70 -7.06
N PHE A 472 -29.05 -6.35 -6.81
CA PHE A 472 -28.70 -5.36 -5.79
C PHE A 472 -29.28 -3.98 -6.11
N PHE A 473 -29.23 -3.54 -7.36
CA PHE A 473 -29.81 -2.27 -7.80
C PHE A 473 -31.33 -2.23 -7.56
N TYR A 474 -32.06 -3.25 -8.01
CA TYR A 474 -33.52 -3.32 -7.84
C TYR A 474 -33.98 -3.39 -6.39
N GLN A 475 -33.21 -4.04 -5.51
CA GLN A 475 -33.53 -4.11 -4.09
C GLN A 475 -33.34 -2.76 -3.37
N ASN A 476 -32.44 -1.89 -3.86
CA ASN A 476 -32.04 -0.66 -3.18
C ASN A 476 -32.54 0.63 -3.85
N GLN A 477 -33.38 0.52 -4.88
CA GLN A 477 -33.80 1.61 -5.79
C GLN A 477 -34.53 2.79 -5.12
N ARG A 478 -35.02 2.65 -3.86
CA ARG A 478 -35.87 3.66 -3.20
C ARG A 478 -35.49 4.02 -1.76
N LEU A 479 -34.53 3.34 -1.17
CA LEU A 479 -34.17 3.54 0.24
C LEU A 479 -32.84 4.28 0.39
N ASP A 480 -31.95 4.14 -0.59
CA ASP A 480 -30.50 4.36 -0.54
C ASP A 480 -29.96 5.56 -1.33
N LEU A 481 -29.86 6.80 -0.81
CA LEU A 481 -29.31 7.96 -1.56
C LEU A 481 -27.80 8.16 -1.38
N GLU A 482 -27.15 7.41 -0.50
CA GLU A 482 -25.72 7.58 -0.21
C GLU A 482 -24.86 6.61 -1.03
N ALA A 483 -23.71 7.10 -1.49
CA ALA A 483 -22.66 6.24 -2.03
C ALA A 483 -22.17 5.27 -0.95
N LYS A 484 -21.94 4.01 -1.31
CA LYS A 484 -21.59 2.95 -0.36
C LYS A 484 -20.39 2.14 -0.79
N MET A 485 -19.58 1.79 0.19
CA MET A 485 -18.62 0.71 0.07
C MET A 485 -19.35 -0.62 0.24
N LEU A 486 -19.24 -1.48 -0.77
CA LEU A 486 -19.91 -2.77 -0.78
C LEU A 486 -19.09 -3.83 -0.01
N PRO A 487 -19.75 -4.80 0.62
CA PRO A 487 -19.08 -5.89 1.34
C PRO A 487 -18.16 -6.72 0.45
N ASP A 488 -17.21 -7.41 1.08
CA ASP A 488 -16.22 -8.23 0.38
C ASP A 488 -16.80 -9.43 -0.40
N ASP A 489 -18.08 -9.74 -0.22
CA ASP A 489 -18.82 -10.78 -0.94
C ASP A 489 -19.52 -10.26 -2.21
N CYS A 490 -19.61 -8.94 -2.39
CA CYS A 490 -20.20 -8.33 -3.58
C CYS A 490 -19.17 -8.25 -4.73
N PRO A 491 -19.55 -8.47 -6.00
CA PRO A 491 -18.62 -8.34 -7.12
C PRO A 491 -17.99 -6.94 -7.23
N ALA A 492 -18.80 -5.90 -7.04
CA ALA A 492 -18.36 -4.51 -7.03
C ALA A 492 -17.81 -4.09 -5.65
N GLY A 493 -16.89 -3.13 -5.66
CA GLY A 493 -16.33 -2.55 -4.44
C GLY A 493 -17.11 -1.34 -3.94
N ILE A 494 -17.71 -0.56 -4.84
CA ILE A 494 -18.43 0.67 -4.52
C ILE A 494 -19.71 0.74 -5.36
N TYR A 495 -20.78 1.24 -4.76
CA TYR A 495 -22.04 1.55 -5.41
C TYR A 495 -22.38 3.03 -5.21
N VAL A 496 -22.73 3.71 -6.30
CA VAL A 496 -23.17 5.10 -6.29
C VAL A 496 -24.57 5.18 -6.92
N PRO A 497 -25.61 5.45 -6.11
CA PRO A 497 -26.98 5.66 -6.60
C PRO A 497 -27.19 7.12 -7.04
N PHE A 498 -28.00 7.30 -8.09
CA PHE A 498 -28.51 8.59 -8.53
C PHE A 498 -30.00 8.45 -8.80
N ILE A 499 -30.83 9.26 -8.14
CA ILE A 499 -32.28 9.23 -8.29
C ILE A 499 -32.73 10.63 -8.67
N ALA A 500 -33.40 10.74 -9.82
CA ALA A 500 -34.11 11.92 -10.29
C ALA A 500 -35.59 11.57 -10.51
N GLN A 501 -36.48 12.58 -10.59
CA GLN A 501 -37.94 12.38 -10.60
C GLN A 501 -38.43 11.36 -11.64
N ASP A 502 -37.78 11.30 -12.82
CA ASP A 502 -38.15 10.41 -13.92
C ASP A 502 -37.07 9.38 -14.29
N SER A 503 -35.97 9.29 -13.52
CA SER A 503 -34.89 8.33 -13.82
C SER A 503 -34.11 7.88 -12.59
N THR A 504 -33.81 6.58 -12.52
CA THR A 504 -32.94 5.99 -11.49
C THR A 504 -31.70 5.40 -12.14
N CYS A 505 -30.52 5.72 -11.63
CA CYS A 505 -29.24 5.24 -12.12
C CYS A 505 -28.41 4.69 -10.97
N GLY A 506 -27.69 3.60 -11.22
CA GLY A 506 -26.74 2.99 -10.30
C GLY A 506 -25.44 2.72 -11.02
N ILE A 507 -24.33 3.25 -10.48
CA ILE A 507 -22.99 2.99 -10.98
C ILE A 507 -22.24 2.14 -9.96
N PHE A 508 -21.72 1.02 -10.44
CA PHE A 508 -20.91 0.07 -9.70
C PHE A 508 -19.47 0.15 -10.16
N PHE A 509 -18.57 0.50 -9.25
CA PHE A 509 -17.14 0.41 -9.48
C PHE A 509 -16.62 -0.94 -9.02
N GLY A 510 -15.89 -1.61 -9.91
CA GLY A 510 -15.13 -2.81 -9.61
C GLY A 510 -14.03 -2.56 -8.58
N ARG A 511 -13.34 -3.62 -8.21
CA ARG A 511 -12.27 -3.57 -7.21
C ARG A 511 -10.98 -3.12 -7.86
N ARG A 512 -10.07 -2.51 -7.08
CA ARG A 512 -8.73 -2.20 -7.59
C ARG A 512 -7.98 -3.45 -8.03
N SER A 513 -7.44 -3.42 -9.25
CA SER A 513 -6.58 -4.44 -9.83
C SER A 513 -5.30 -4.65 -9.02
N SER A 514 -4.84 -3.62 -8.31
CA SER A 514 -3.68 -3.66 -7.41
C SER A 514 -3.92 -4.37 -6.08
N ARG A 515 -5.16 -4.81 -5.80
CA ARG A 515 -5.57 -5.33 -4.48
C ARG A 515 -5.29 -4.35 -3.35
N ILE A 516 -5.49 -3.06 -3.59
CA ILE A 516 -5.55 -2.06 -2.52
C ILE A 516 -7.03 -1.82 -2.20
N LYS A 517 -7.44 -1.77 -0.92
CA LYS A 517 -8.84 -1.43 -0.58
C LYS A 517 -9.07 0.03 -0.92
N PHE A 518 -10.26 0.34 -1.41
CA PHE A 518 -10.71 1.72 -1.39
C PHE A 518 -10.77 2.19 0.05
N GLU A 519 -10.31 3.42 0.28
CA GLU A 519 -10.47 4.09 1.56
C GLU A 519 -11.76 4.92 1.54
N GLN A 520 -12.42 5.11 2.69
CA GLN A 520 -13.63 5.95 2.77
C GLN A 520 -13.37 7.38 2.25
N SER A 521 -12.11 7.82 2.35
CA SER A 521 -11.62 9.06 1.79
C SER A 521 -11.80 9.21 0.29
N GLU A 522 -11.86 8.10 -0.45
CA GLU A 522 -11.95 8.08 -1.91
C GLU A 522 -13.41 8.08 -2.39
N LEU A 523 -14.37 7.91 -1.48
CA LEU A 523 -15.80 7.83 -1.81
C LEU A 523 -16.34 9.12 -2.43
N PRO A 524 -16.01 10.34 -1.94
CA PRO A 524 -16.44 11.58 -2.59
C PRO A 524 -15.91 11.72 -4.03
N PHE A 525 -14.68 11.26 -4.28
CA PHE A 525 -14.07 11.29 -5.62
C PHE A 525 -14.81 10.40 -6.59
N LEU A 526 -15.08 9.15 -6.19
CA LEU A 526 -15.78 8.20 -7.03
C LEU A 526 -17.25 8.58 -7.22
N THR A 527 -17.86 9.24 -6.24
CA THR A 527 -19.22 9.80 -6.36
C THR A 527 -19.26 10.93 -7.39
N LEU A 528 -18.31 11.86 -7.33
CA LEU A 528 -18.19 12.94 -8.32
C LEU A 528 -17.96 12.40 -9.73
N LEU A 529 -17.04 11.44 -9.88
CA LEU A 529 -16.78 10.78 -11.16
C LEU A 529 -18.01 10.05 -11.69
N ALA A 530 -18.75 9.36 -10.83
CA ALA A 530 -19.98 8.69 -11.20
C ALA A 530 -21.03 9.70 -11.70
N GLY A 531 -21.14 10.87 -11.07
CA GLY A 531 -22.03 11.94 -11.52
C GLY A 531 -21.64 12.49 -12.91
N GLN A 532 -20.34 12.72 -13.14
CA GLN A 532 -19.84 13.13 -14.46
C GLN A 532 -20.06 12.07 -15.54
N LEU A 533 -19.82 10.80 -15.21
CA LEU A 533 -20.06 9.65 -16.09
C LEU A 533 -21.53 9.55 -16.49
N GLN A 534 -22.42 9.65 -15.51
CA GLN A 534 -23.85 9.66 -15.74
C GLN A 534 -24.24 10.78 -16.72
N TYR A 535 -23.76 12.00 -16.47
CA TYR A 535 -24.04 13.14 -17.34
C TYR A 535 -23.53 12.92 -18.76
N GLN A 536 -22.28 12.47 -18.93
CA GLN A 536 -21.67 12.22 -20.24
C GLN A 536 -22.42 11.16 -21.04
N ILE A 537 -22.82 10.05 -20.39
CA ILE A 537 -23.55 8.97 -21.04
C ILE A 537 -24.96 9.42 -21.44
N ILE A 538 -25.65 10.15 -20.57
CA ILE A 538 -26.96 10.75 -20.90
C ILE A 538 -26.82 11.72 -22.07
N MET A 539 -25.80 12.58 -22.05
CA MET A 539 -25.57 13.55 -23.12
C MET A 539 -25.27 12.86 -24.45
N SER A 540 -24.44 11.82 -24.45
CA SER A 540 -24.14 11.05 -25.66
C SER A 540 -25.37 10.35 -26.24
N LEU A 541 -26.25 9.80 -25.39
CA LEU A 541 -27.50 9.19 -25.83
C LEU A 541 -28.43 10.21 -26.51
N VAL A 542 -28.57 11.39 -25.89
CA VAL A 542 -29.38 12.48 -26.46
C VAL A 542 -28.79 12.95 -27.78
N ILE A 543 -27.47 13.11 -27.87
CA ILE A 543 -26.77 13.44 -29.13
C ILE A 543 -26.98 12.33 -30.16
N GLY A 544 -26.91 11.06 -29.77
CA GLY A 544 -27.09 9.92 -30.66
C GLY A 544 -28.49 9.83 -31.26
N GLU A 545 -29.54 10.04 -30.46
CA GLU A 545 -30.92 10.13 -30.95
C GLU A 545 -31.11 11.32 -31.89
N LEU A 546 -30.62 12.50 -31.50
CA LEU A 546 -30.67 13.70 -32.35
C LEU A 546 -29.90 13.53 -33.66
N THR A 547 -28.76 12.84 -33.63
CA THR A 547 -27.97 12.54 -34.83
C THR A 547 -28.72 11.59 -35.75
N LYS A 548 -29.42 10.59 -35.20
CA LYS A 548 -30.27 9.67 -35.98
C LYS A 548 -31.45 10.42 -36.61
N GLU A 549 -32.07 11.33 -35.88
CA GLU A 549 -33.16 12.20 -36.38
C GLU A 549 -32.65 13.10 -37.52
N ILE A 550 -31.49 13.74 -37.33
CA ILE A 550 -30.82 14.56 -38.36
C ILE A 550 -30.47 13.71 -39.59
N HIS A 551 -29.95 12.48 -39.40
CA HIS A 551 -29.59 11.58 -40.48
C HIS A 551 -30.83 11.11 -41.27
N PHE A 552 -31.93 10.85 -40.56
CA PHE A 552 -33.22 10.53 -41.15
C PHE A 552 -33.76 11.70 -41.99
N LEU A 553 -33.69 12.93 -41.46
CA LEU A 553 -34.10 14.15 -42.14
C LEU A 553 -33.18 14.55 -43.31
N THR A 554 -31.88 14.23 -43.25
CA THR A 554 -30.95 14.50 -44.37
C THR A 554 -31.09 13.50 -45.51
N LYS A 555 -31.50 12.26 -45.23
CA LYS A 555 -31.71 11.22 -46.25
C LYS A 555 -32.99 11.44 -47.08
N SER A 556 -33.95 12.24 -46.59
CA SER A 556 -35.26 12.46 -47.24
C SER A 556 -35.34 13.67 -48.19
N SER A 557 -34.28 14.50 -48.35
CA SER A 557 -34.39 15.79 -49.06
C SER A 557 -33.12 16.15 -49.82
N GLY A 558 -33.20 16.40 -51.13
CA GLY A 558 -32.07 16.80 -51.99
C GLY A 558 -32.35 18.03 -52.86
N ARG A 559 -31.75 19.20 -52.52
CA ARG A 559 -31.25 20.31 -53.39
C ARG A 559 -30.78 21.52 -52.53
N SER A 560 -29.80 22.31 -53.02
CA SER A 560 -28.70 22.88 -52.19
C SER A 560 -28.59 24.43 -52.06
N HIS A 561 -29.61 25.16 -51.59
CA HIS A 561 -29.38 26.55 -51.12
C HIS A 561 -30.27 26.98 -49.94
N ARG A 562 -31.55 26.57 -49.95
CA ARG A 562 -32.42 26.59 -48.75
C ARG A 562 -31.78 25.88 -47.56
N ARG A 563 -30.96 24.86 -47.87
CA ARG A 563 -30.19 23.99 -46.99
C ARG A 563 -29.22 24.69 -46.03
N LYS A 564 -28.55 25.78 -46.44
CA LYS A 564 -27.61 26.48 -45.53
C LYS A 564 -28.39 27.26 -44.46
N MET A 565 -29.52 27.85 -44.86
CA MET A 565 -30.46 28.52 -43.95
C MET A 565 -31.25 27.52 -43.09
N GLU A 566 -31.64 26.36 -43.62
CA GLU A 566 -32.30 25.28 -42.86
C GLU A 566 -31.35 24.60 -41.88
N LEU A 567 -30.08 24.35 -42.27
CA LEU A 567 -29.04 23.86 -41.35
C LEU A 567 -28.73 24.87 -40.26
N GLN A 568 -28.57 26.16 -40.60
CA GLN A 568 -28.48 27.22 -39.59
C GLN A 568 -29.74 27.27 -38.70
N GLY A 569 -30.92 27.03 -39.27
CA GLY A 569 -32.18 26.92 -38.53
C GLY A 569 -32.20 25.75 -37.55
N ILE A 570 -31.69 24.58 -37.95
CA ILE A 570 -31.59 23.38 -37.11
C ILE A 570 -30.50 23.55 -36.05
N THR A 571 -29.33 24.10 -36.38
CA THR A 571 -28.28 24.43 -35.40
C THR A 571 -28.79 25.44 -34.37
N ASN A 572 -29.53 26.46 -34.81
CA ASN A 572 -30.16 27.42 -33.90
C ASN A 572 -31.27 26.78 -33.06
N ALA A 573 -32.05 25.85 -33.61
CA ALA A 573 -33.06 25.11 -32.86
C ALA A 573 -32.44 24.15 -31.83
N LEU A 574 -31.30 23.53 -32.17
CA LEU A 574 -30.51 22.69 -31.27
C LEU A 574 -29.89 23.53 -30.14
N PHE A 575 -29.25 24.65 -30.47
CA PHE A 575 -28.72 25.58 -29.48
C PHE A 575 -29.82 26.07 -28.54
N ARG A 576 -30.99 26.43 -29.09
CA ARG A 576 -32.17 26.79 -28.29
C ARG A 576 -32.66 25.66 -27.40
N LYS A 577 -32.71 24.42 -27.88
CA LYS A 577 -33.10 23.27 -27.04
C LYS A 577 -32.09 22.98 -25.93
N VAL A 578 -30.79 23.12 -26.20
CA VAL A 578 -29.72 22.95 -25.22
C VAL A 578 -29.82 24.05 -24.15
N GLU A 579 -29.97 25.32 -24.55
CA GLU A 579 -30.14 26.43 -23.60
C GLU A 579 -31.46 26.33 -22.82
N GLN A 580 -32.55 25.90 -23.44
CA GLN A 580 -33.81 25.64 -22.72
C GLN A 580 -33.63 24.55 -21.65
N LYS A 581 -32.93 23.45 -21.96
CA LYS A 581 -32.64 22.42 -20.97
C LYS A 581 -31.69 22.90 -19.87
N ARG A 582 -30.65 23.67 -20.20
CA ARG A 582 -29.77 24.30 -19.21
C ARG A 582 -30.56 25.20 -18.27
N LYS A 583 -31.43 26.06 -18.82
CA LYS A 583 -32.32 26.93 -18.04
C LYS A 583 -33.25 26.14 -17.11
N LEU A 584 -33.91 25.09 -17.62
CA LEU A 584 -34.78 24.23 -16.79
C LEU A 584 -34.02 23.60 -15.62
N LEU A 585 -32.80 23.11 -15.86
CA LEU A 585 -31.96 22.52 -14.83
C LEU A 585 -31.48 23.57 -13.82
N THR A 586 -31.10 24.76 -14.27
CA THR A 586 -30.76 25.89 -13.38
C THR A 586 -31.96 26.28 -12.51
N ASP A 587 -33.15 26.38 -13.10
CA ASP A 587 -34.39 26.68 -12.38
C ASP A 587 -34.73 25.58 -11.36
N GLU A 588 -34.53 24.30 -11.70
CA GLU A 588 -34.75 23.17 -10.80
C GLU A 588 -33.73 23.13 -9.65
N ILE A 589 -32.45 23.41 -9.92
CA ILE A 589 -31.39 23.51 -8.90
C ILE A 589 -31.68 24.69 -7.94
N CYS A 590 -32.06 25.85 -8.49
CA CYS A 590 -32.40 27.04 -7.71
C CYS A 590 -33.66 26.84 -6.85
N ALA A 591 -34.71 26.23 -7.38
CA ALA A 591 -35.97 26.00 -6.66
C ALA A 591 -35.93 24.79 -5.71
N GLY A 592 -35.03 23.83 -5.93
CA GLY A 592 -34.91 22.61 -5.11
C GLY A 592 -33.68 22.64 -4.19
N PRO A 593 -32.56 22.01 -4.60
CA PRO A 593 -31.36 21.87 -3.77
C PRO A 593 -30.84 23.16 -3.13
N LEU A 594 -30.78 24.27 -3.88
CA LEU A 594 -30.27 25.54 -3.38
C LEU A 594 -31.21 26.12 -2.31
N GLN A 595 -32.52 26.06 -2.55
CA GLN A 595 -33.53 26.52 -1.61
C GLN A 595 -33.56 25.67 -0.33
N TRP A 596 -33.45 24.34 -0.44
CA TRP A 596 -33.34 23.45 0.72
C TRP A 596 -32.08 23.72 1.54
N SER A 597 -30.95 23.98 0.88
CA SER A 597 -29.69 24.31 1.56
C SER A 597 -29.77 25.64 2.32
N MET A 598 -30.44 26.65 1.75
CA MET A 598 -30.72 27.92 2.44
C MET A 598 -31.66 27.73 3.64
N ASP A 599 -32.72 26.94 3.48
CA ASP A 599 -33.66 26.62 4.55
C ASP A 599 -32.99 25.83 5.68
N LEU A 600 -32.15 24.85 5.35
CA LEU A 600 -31.34 24.09 6.31
C LEU A 600 -30.43 25.03 7.11
N ASN A 601 -29.72 25.93 6.43
CA ASN A 601 -28.87 26.92 7.10
C ASN A 601 -29.66 27.83 8.05
N ARG A 602 -30.87 28.25 7.64
CA ARG A 602 -31.78 29.04 8.48
C ARG A 602 -32.22 28.26 9.72
N TRP A 603 -32.58 26.98 9.58
CA TRP A 603 -32.95 26.12 10.70
C TRP A 603 -31.78 25.85 11.65
N LEU A 604 -30.59 25.60 11.13
CA LEU A 604 -29.38 25.39 11.94
C LEU A 604 -29.01 26.64 12.73
N LYS A 605 -29.13 27.82 12.11
CA LYS A 605 -28.96 29.10 12.79
C LYS A 605 -30.02 29.31 13.88
N TYR A 606 -31.28 28.99 13.61
CA TYR A 606 -32.35 29.04 14.61
C TYR A 606 -32.06 28.12 15.80
N LEU A 607 -31.68 26.87 15.56
CA LEU A 607 -31.31 25.90 16.60
C LEU A 607 -30.12 26.35 17.44
N LYS A 608 -29.16 27.07 16.85
CA LYS A 608 -28.00 27.63 17.56
C LYS A 608 -28.36 28.81 18.45
N THR A 609 -29.40 29.58 18.10
CA THR A 609 -29.70 30.87 18.73
C THR A 609 -30.86 30.80 19.72
N GLU A 610 -31.90 30.01 19.42
CA GLU A 610 -33.18 30.00 20.14
C GLU A 610 -33.42 28.71 20.96
N CYS A 611 -32.58 27.67 20.80
CA CYS A 611 -32.70 26.43 21.57
C CYS A 611 -31.57 26.32 22.61
N PRO A 612 -31.89 26.14 23.91
CA PRO A 612 -30.88 25.86 24.93
C PRO A 612 -30.29 24.46 24.68
N ALA A 613 -29.02 24.39 24.28
CA ALA A 613 -28.34 23.16 23.90
C ALA A 613 -26.95 23.05 24.53
N ASP A 614 -26.52 21.83 24.84
CA ASP A 614 -25.20 21.53 25.40
C ASP A 614 -24.04 21.90 24.44
N ASP A 615 -22.85 22.14 24.99
CA ASP A 615 -21.64 22.53 24.23
C ASP A 615 -21.25 21.50 23.15
N LYS A 616 -21.60 20.22 23.34
CA LYS A 616 -21.43 19.17 22.32
C LYS A 616 -22.41 19.32 21.16
N THR A 617 -23.67 19.66 21.45
CA THR A 617 -24.72 19.86 20.46
C THR A 617 -24.45 21.12 19.64
N LEU A 618 -23.97 22.20 20.28
CA LEU A 618 -23.55 23.43 19.60
C LEU A 618 -22.37 23.21 18.64
N LYS A 619 -21.44 22.30 18.97
CA LYS A 619 -20.35 21.89 18.07
C LYS A 619 -20.87 21.12 16.86
N VAL A 620 -21.81 20.20 17.05
CA VAL A 620 -22.45 19.44 15.95
C VAL A 620 -23.26 20.38 15.05
N ILE A 621 -24.04 21.31 15.62
CA ILE A 621 -24.79 22.30 14.84
C ILE A 621 -23.84 23.20 14.04
N SER A 622 -22.74 23.64 14.63
CA SER A 622 -21.75 24.48 13.93
C SER A 622 -21.06 23.72 12.78
N TYR A 623 -20.76 22.43 12.97
CA TYR A 623 -20.25 21.57 11.91
C TYR A 623 -21.26 21.39 10.76
N LEU A 624 -22.53 21.14 11.09
CA LEU A 624 -23.60 21.02 10.08
C LEU A 624 -23.82 22.34 9.33
N GLN A 625 -23.69 23.47 10.02
CA GLN A 625 -23.81 24.79 9.41
C GLN A 625 -22.67 25.05 8.42
N GLU A 626 -21.43 24.73 8.80
CA GLU A 626 -20.27 24.82 7.89
C GLU A 626 -20.47 23.93 6.65
N ARG A 627 -20.98 22.70 6.81
CA ARG A 627 -21.30 21.81 5.67
C ARG A 627 -22.42 22.36 4.76
N ALA A 628 -23.44 22.99 5.33
CA ALA A 628 -24.52 23.60 4.57
C ALA A 628 -24.06 24.87 3.83
N GLU A 629 -23.13 25.62 4.40
CA GLU A 629 -22.47 26.76 3.75
C GLU A 629 -21.57 26.28 2.59
N ASP A 630 -20.77 25.22 2.79
CA ASP A 630 -19.97 24.58 1.72
C ASP A 630 -20.87 24.10 0.57
N LEU A 631 -21.98 23.42 0.88
CA LEU A 631 -22.95 22.94 -0.12
C LEU A 631 -23.58 24.10 -0.89
N ASN A 632 -23.94 25.20 -0.20
CA ASN A 632 -24.43 26.41 -0.87
C ASN A 632 -23.38 27.00 -1.81
N TYR A 633 -22.12 27.04 -1.40
CA TYR A 633 -21.03 27.54 -2.24
C TYR A 633 -20.85 26.69 -3.50
N GLU A 634 -20.84 25.37 -3.37
CA GLU A 634 -20.72 24.44 -4.51
C GLU A 634 -21.92 24.50 -5.46
N LEU A 635 -23.15 24.53 -4.94
CA LEU A 635 -24.36 24.65 -5.75
C LEU A 635 -24.41 25.99 -6.50
N ASN A 636 -24.00 27.08 -5.85
CA ASN A 636 -23.89 28.37 -6.53
C ASN A 636 -22.82 28.35 -7.64
N GLY A 637 -21.69 27.66 -7.43
CA GLY A 637 -20.68 27.47 -8.48
C GLY A 637 -21.22 26.72 -9.70
N ILE A 638 -22.05 25.68 -9.50
CA ILE A 638 -22.70 24.94 -10.59
C ILE A 638 -23.70 25.82 -11.34
N VAL A 639 -24.55 26.54 -10.61
CA VAL A 639 -25.52 27.49 -11.16
C VAL A 639 -24.81 28.59 -11.97
N ASN A 640 -23.67 29.08 -11.50
CA ASN A 640 -22.87 30.10 -12.17
C ASN A 640 -22.20 29.58 -13.44
N ALA A 641 -21.64 28.36 -13.43
CA ALA A 641 -21.08 27.73 -14.62
C ALA A 641 -22.14 27.49 -15.72
N TRP A 642 -23.41 27.36 -15.34
CA TRP A 642 -24.51 27.00 -16.25
C TRP A 642 -25.27 28.22 -16.79
N GLY A 643 -24.86 29.45 -16.46
CA GLY A 643 -25.49 30.69 -16.90
C GLY A 643 -26.19 31.38 -15.71
N PRO A 644 -25.83 32.62 -15.34
CA PRO A 644 -26.20 33.14 -14.03
C PRO A 644 -27.69 33.49 -13.90
N PRO A 645 -28.31 33.23 -12.74
CA PRO A 645 -29.52 33.94 -12.29
C PRO A 645 -29.33 35.46 -12.32
N ILE A 646 -28.09 35.94 -12.18
CA ILE A 646 -27.72 37.36 -12.31
C ILE A 646 -28.08 37.91 -13.69
N LEU A 647 -27.91 37.14 -14.78
CA LEU A 647 -28.33 37.60 -16.11
C LEU A 647 -29.86 37.73 -16.17
N THR A 648 -30.57 36.75 -15.61
CA THR A 648 -32.04 36.70 -15.57
C THR A 648 -32.61 37.86 -14.74
N HIS A 649 -32.04 38.15 -13.57
CA HIS A 649 -32.56 39.13 -12.61
C HIS A 649 -31.99 40.54 -12.76
N LEU A 650 -30.72 40.68 -13.14
CA LEU A 650 -29.99 41.96 -13.14
C LEU A 650 -29.63 42.46 -14.55
N GLY A 651 -29.61 41.59 -15.57
CA GLY A 651 -29.31 41.95 -16.96
C GLY A 651 -27.84 41.77 -17.37
N LEU A 652 -27.54 42.04 -18.64
CA LEU A 652 -26.26 41.69 -19.28
C LEU A 652 -25.04 42.37 -18.63
N VAL A 653 -25.14 43.68 -18.36
CA VAL A 653 -24.03 44.49 -17.80
C VAL A 653 -23.53 43.95 -16.44
N PRO A 654 -24.39 43.80 -15.42
CA PRO A 654 -24.00 43.19 -14.14
C PRO A 654 -23.43 41.78 -14.28
N ALA A 655 -24.02 40.96 -15.15
CA ALA A 655 -23.59 39.58 -15.33
C ALA A 655 -22.16 39.50 -15.86
N VAL A 656 -21.80 40.35 -16.82
CA VAL A 656 -20.45 40.39 -17.40
C VAL A 656 -19.44 41.02 -16.42
N GLN A 657 -19.84 42.04 -15.66
CA GLN A 657 -18.98 42.61 -14.61
C GLN A 657 -18.60 41.55 -13.57
N TRP A 658 -19.58 40.78 -13.12
CA TRP A 658 -19.38 39.70 -12.17
C TRP A 658 -18.47 38.60 -12.74
N LEU A 659 -18.73 38.17 -13.98
CA LEU A 659 -17.90 37.19 -14.70
C LEU A 659 -16.43 37.64 -14.80
N CYS A 660 -16.18 38.91 -15.16
CA CYS A 660 -14.82 39.45 -15.23
C CYS A 660 -14.13 39.40 -13.86
N GLN A 661 -14.83 39.76 -12.78
CA GLN A 661 -14.27 39.75 -11.42
C GLN A 661 -13.91 38.32 -10.95
N GLU A 662 -14.77 37.35 -11.24
CA GLU A 662 -14.53 35.94 -10.90
C GLU A 662 -13.27 35.42 -11.61
N ILE A 663 -13.17 35.62 -12.93
CA ILE A 663 -12.03 35.18 -13.73
C ILE A 663 -10.73 35.88 -13.30
N MET A 664 -10.77 37.19 -13.00
CA MET A 664 -9.61 37.93 -12.50
C MET A 664 -9.12 37.39 -11.15
N THR A 665 -10.02 36.87 -10.33
CA THR A 665 -9.69 36.28 -9.01
C THR A 665 -9.05 34.90 -9.15
N GLU A 666 -9.51 34.08 -10.09
CA GLU A 666 -9.05 32.71 -10.28
C GLU A 666 -7.75 32.59 -11.07
N GLU A 667 -7.60 33.35 -12.16
CA GLU A 667 -6.55 33.14 -13.18
C GLU A 667 -5.46 34.23 -13.16
N LEU A 668 -5.42 35.08 -12.12
CA LEU A 668 -4.42 36.17 -11.93
C LEU A 668 -4.20 37.08 -13.16
N SER A 669 -5.23 37.26 -13.98
CA SER A 669 -5.23 38.06 -15.22
C SER A 669 -6.01 39.36 -15.04
N LEU A 670 -5.69 40.41 -15.80
CA LEU A 670 -6.29 41.74 -15.66
C LEU A 670 -7.23 42.04 -16.83
N ILE A 671 -8.53 42.14 -16.54
CA ILE A 671 -9.56 42.37 -17.55
C ILE A 671 -10.07 43.82 -17.47
N SER A 672 -9.89 44.58 -18.56
CA SER A 672 -10.43 45.94 -18.71
C SER A 672 -11.81 45.89 -19.38
N LEU A 673 -12.87 46.13 -18.60
CA LEU A 673 -14.25 46.17 -19.12
C LEU A 673 -14.65 47.62 -19.43
N LYS A 674 -15.08 47.86 -20.68
CA LYS A 674 -15.61 49.14 -21.16
C LYS A 674 -17.02 48.95 -21.67
N ILE A 675 -17.95 49.79 -21.19
CA ILE A 675 -19.37 49.72 -21.56
C ILE A 675 -19.78 51.10 -22.10
N SER A 676 -20.46 51.12 -23.25
CA SER A 676 -21.01 52.32 -23.87
C SER A 676 -22.43 52.10 -24.37
N GLY A 677 -23.30 53.10 -24.21
CA GLY A 677 -24.71 53.01 -24.63
C GLY A 677 -25.61 52.06 -23.83
N LEU A 678 -25.09 51.42 -22.77
CA LEU A 678 -25.84 50.56 -21.84
C LEU A 678 -25.59 50.99 -20.40
N ASP A 679 -26.67 51.10 -19.64
CA ASP A 679 -26.62 51.31 -18.20
C ASP A 679 -26.80 49.97 -17.47
N HIS A 680 -26.51 49.98 -16.17
CA HIS A 680 -26.56 48.81 -15.30
C HIS A 680 -27.98 48.20 -15.15
N GLN A 681 -29.03 48.95 -15.52
CA GLN A 681 -30.43 48.53 -15.50
C GLN A 681 -31.00 48.26 -16.91
N SER A 682 -30.22 48.48 -17.96
CA SER A 682 -30.68 48.25 -19.34
C SER A 682 -30.98 46.77 -19.57
N ARG A 683 -32.17 46.47 -20.07
CA ARG A 683 -32.59 45.11 -20.43
C ARG A 683 -32.74 44.99 -21.94
N LEU A 684 -32.18 43.91 -22.49
CA LEU A 684 -32.39 43.51 -23.87
C LEU A 684 -33.34 42.31 -23.92
N LYS A 685 -33.75 41.91 -25.13
CA LYS A 685 -34.51 40.66 -25.30
C LYS A 685 -33.68 39.50 -24.75
N GLU A 686 -34.30 38.63 -23.96
CA GLU A 686 -33.63 37.54 -23.24
C GLU A 686 -32.71 36.69 -24.15
N ASP A 687 -33.17 36.31 -25.33
CA ASP A 687 -32.36 35.57 -26.32
C ASP A 687 -31.05 36.31 -26.67
N VAL A 688 -31.09 37.65 -26.74
CA VAL A 688 -29.94 38.50 -27.04
C VAL A 688 -29.01 38.60 -25.84
N GLU A 689 -29.56 38.75 -24.62
CA GLU A 689 -28.78 38.79 -23.38
C GLU A 689 -28.02 37.48 -23.14
N VAL A 690 -28.69 36.34 -23.30
CA VAL A 690 -28.09 35.01 -23.15
C VAL A 690 -27.01 34.77 -24.20
N THR A 691 -27.29 35.08 -25.46
CA THR A 691 -26.32 34.91 -26.55
C THR A 691 -25.10 35.81 -26.35
N ALA A 692 -25.32 37.07 -25.97
CA ALA A 692 -24.25 38.02 -25.68
C ALA A 692 -23.38 37.57 -24.51
N TYR A 693 -24.00 37.14 -23.41
CA TYR A 693 -23.30 36.66 -22.24
C TYR A 693 -22.45 35.42 -22.56
N ARG A 694 -22.98 34.45 -23.30
CA ARG A 694 -22.24 33.25 -23.71
C ARG A 694 -21.06 33.56 -24.61
N PHE A 695 -21.26 34.46 -25.58
CA PHE A 695 -20.17 34.91 -26.46
C PHE A 695 -19.03 35.53 -25.65
N LEU A 696 -19.37 36.43 -24.71
CA LEU A 696 -18.39 37.07 -23.84
C LEU A 696 -17.72 36.07 -22.90
N GLN A 697 -18.48 35.15 -22.30
CA GLN A 697 -17.95 34.11 -21.42
C GLN A 697 -16.89 33.27 -22.11
N GLU A 698 -17.25 32.69 -23.26
CA GLU A 698 -16.35 31.84 -24.03
C GLU A 698 -15.16 32.63 -24.59
N GLY A 699 -15.41 33.86 -25.09
CA GLY A 699 -14.36 34.73 -25.61
C GLY A 699 -13.34 35.14 -24.54
N ILE A 700 -13.80 35.52 -23.35
CA ILE A 700 -12.93 35.91 -22.22
C ILE A 700 -12.13 34.71 -21.72
N ILE A 701 -12.77 33.55 -21.53
CA ILE A 701 -12.07 32.32 -21.08
C ILE A 701 -11.01 31.89 -22.09
N ASN A 702 -11.36 31.88 -23.38
CA ASN A 702 -10.41 31.51 -24.43
C ASN A 702 -9.22 32.48 -24.47
N SER A 703 -9.51 33.77 -24.32
CA SER A 703 -8.49 34.80 -24.25
C SER A 703 -7.57 34.62 -23.03
N VAL A 704 -8.10 34.34 -21.84
CA VAL A 704 -7.27 34.13 -20.64
C VAL A 704 -6.41 32.86 -20.73
N ARG A 705 -6.98 31.75 -21.21
CA ARG A 705 -6.29 30.44 -21.18
C ARG A 705 -5.33 30.20 -22.35
N HIS A 706 -5.65 30.70 -23.54
CA HIS A 706 -4.92 30.33 -24.77
C HIS A 706 -4.06 31.46 -25.35
N SER A 707 -4.31 32.71 -24.97
CA SER A 707 -3.57 33.86 -25.53
C SER A 707 -2.13 33.96 -25.04
N GLY A 708 -1.87 33.58 -23.77
CA GLY A 708 -0.60 33.84 -23.08
C GLY A 708 -0.40 35.30 -22.64
N SER A 709 -1.42 36.15 -22.78
CA SER A 709 -1.42 37.54 -22.32
C SER A 709 -2.00 37.64 -20.90
N ASN A 710 -1.43 38.51 -20.07
CA ASN A 710 -1.96 38.81 -18.73
C ASN A 710 -2.98 39.97 -18.73
N MET A 711 -3.27 40.54 -19.90
CA MET A 711 -4.18 41.68 -20.05
C MET A 711 -5.15 41.47 -21.21
N GLN A 712 -6.44 41.63 -20.93
CA GLN A 712 -7.54 41.50 -21.88
C GLN A 712 -8.43 42.75 -21.84
N THR A 713 -9.01 43.11 -22.97
CA THR A 713 -9.99 44.21 -23.06
C THR A 713 -11.33 43.67 -23.55
N VAL A 714 -12.39 43.98 -22.80
CA VAL A 714 -13.77 43.63 -23.15
C VAL A 714 -14.53 44.92 -23.39
N HIS A 715 -15.17 45.04 -24.55
CA HIS A 715 -16.00 46.18 -24.91
C HIS A 715 -17.42 45.74 -25.23
N ILE A 716 -18.41 46.39 -24.60
CA ILE A 716 -19.83 46.19 -24.85
C ILE A 716 -20.40 47.55 -25.25
N ALA A 717 -20.89 47.66 -26.48
CA ALA A 717 -21.52 48.89 -26.97
C ALA A 717 -22.91 48.63 -27.52
N LEU A 718 -23.90 49.38 -27.05
CA LEU A 718 -25.21 49.43 -27.71
C LEU A 718 -25.28 50.66 -28.62
N ASN A 719 -25.41 50.40 -29.91
CA ASN A 719 -25.72 51.41 -30.92
C ASN A 719 -27.24 51.46 -31.15
N GLU A 720 -27.73 52.39 -31.99
CA GLU A 720 -29.18 52.62 -32.18
C GLU A 720 -30.00 51.36 -32.55
N THR A 721 -29.38 50.37 -33.19
CA THR A 721 -30.09 49.16 -33.66
C THR A 721 -29.37 47.82 -33.40
N TRP A 722 -28.15 47.83 -32.85
CA TRP A 722 -27.36 46.60 -32.68
C TRP A 722 -26.41 46.67 -31.48
N LEU A 723 -26.11 45.49 -30.94
CA LEU A 723 -25.19 45.29 -29.82
C LEU A 723 -23.83 44.82 -30.36
N GLU A 724 -22.78 45.58 -30.08
CA GLU A 724 -21.40 45.26 -30.39
C GLU A 724 -20.71 44.64 -29.17
N LEU A 725 -20.10 43.47 -29.36
CA LEU A 725 -19.35 42.76 -28.33
C LEU A 725 -17.96 42.47 -28.85
N THR A 726 -16.94 42.99 -28.17
CA THR A 726 -15.54 42.83 -28.58
C THR A 726 -14.73 42.30 -27.40
N VAL A 727 -14.04 41.18 -27.61
CA VAL A 727 -13.00 40.68 -26.70
C VAL A 727 -11.68 40.78 -27.44
N SER A 728 -10.68 41.41 -26.82
CA SER A 728 -9.37 41.62 -27.43
C SER A 728 -8.27 41.24 -26.46
N ASP A 729 -7.29 40.50 -26.96
CA ASP A 729 -6.02 40.24 -26.30
C ASP A 729 -4.84 40.53 -27.21
N SER A 730 -3.66 40.57 -26.58
CA SER A 730 -2.37 40.75 -27.24
C SER A 730 -1.56 39.45 -27.24
N GLY A 731 -2.25 38.31 -27.29
CA GLY A 731 -1.63 36.99 -27.28
C GLY A 731 -1.15 36.50 -28.63
N ARG A 732 -0.92 35.19 -28.71
CA ARG A 732 -0.29 34.50 -29.85
C ARG A 732 -1.16 34.29 -31.09
N GLY A 733 -2.47 34.54 -31.02
CA GLY A 733 -3.41 34.31 -32.13
C GLY A 733 -3.56 32.84 -32.54
N PHE A 734 -4.21 32.58 -33.69
CA PHE A 734 -4.40 31.25 -34.27
C PHE A 734 -4.20 31.25 -35.80
N ASP A 735 -4.01 30.07 -36.40
CA ASP A 735 -3.78 29.91 -37.84
C ASP A 735 -5.09 29.97 -38.63
N ALA A 736 -5.27 31.03 -39.43
CA ALA A 736 -6.48 31.28 -40.21
C ALA A 736 -6.70 30.28 -41.36
N SER A 737 -5.69 29.50 -41.75
CA SER A 737 -5.80 28.54 -42.86
C SER A 737 -6.62 27.28 -42.50
N GLN A 738 -6.92 27.05 -41.22
CA GLN A 738 -7.64 25.86 -40.75
C GLN A 738 -9.16 26.06 -40.59
N ILE A 739 -9.68 27.27 -40.83
CA ILE A 739 -11.07 27.66 -40.56
C ILE A 739 -12.09 26.82 -41.35
N GLU A 740 -11.82 26.46 -42.60
CA GLU A 740 -12.77 25.70 -43.44
C GLU A 740 -12.95 24.24 -43.00
N ASN A 741 -11.92 23.60 -42.44
CA ASN A 741 -11.99 22.21 -42.00
C ASN A 741 -12.73 22.05 -40.66
N TRP A 742 -12.76 23.10 -39.83
CA TRP A 742 -13.29 23.03 -38.46
C TRP A 742 -14.82 23.06 -38.34
N LEU A 743 -15.51 23.74 -39.27
CA LEU A 743 -16.97 23.72 -39.37
C LEU A 743 -17.56 22.31 -39.54
N LEU A 744 -16.74 21.35 -39.98
CA LEU A 744 -17.11 19.95 -40.19
C LEU A 744 -16.66 19.01 -39.06
N THR A 745 -15.68 19.41 -38.23
CA THR A 745 -15.05 18.54 -37.21
C THR A 745 -15.36 18.94 -35.76
N GLY A 746 -15.88 20.14 -35.50
CA GLY A 746 -16.28 20.57 -34.15
C GLY A 746 -15.11 20.85 -33.19
N THR A 747 -13.93 21.17 -33.70
CA THR A 747 -12.71 21.47 -32.91
C THR A 747 -12.64 22.95 -32.48
N HIS A 748 -12.12 23.22 -31.28
CA HIS A 748 -11.98 24.55 -30.68
C HIS A 748 -10.79 25.37 -31.25
N PHE A 749 -10.83 26.70 -31.08
CA PHE A 749 -9.86 27.68 -31.63
C PHE A 749 -8.53 27.79 -30.86
N GLY A 750 -8.29 26.98 -29.81
CA GLY A 750 -7.19 27.18 -28.86
C GLY A 750 -6.61 25.92 -28.26
#